data_AF-A0A067CAM8-F1
#
_entry.id   AF-A0A067CAM8-F1
#
_cell.length_a   1.000
_cell.length_b   1.000
_cell.length_c   1.000
_cell.angle_alpha   90.00
_cell.angle_beta   90.00
_cell.angle_gamma   90.00
#
_symmetry.space_group_name_H-M   'P 1'
#
loop_
_entity.id
_entity.type
_entity.pdbx_description
1 polymer ?
#
loop_
_entity_poly.entity_id
_entity_poly.type
_entity_poly.pdbx_seq_one_letter_code
_entity_poly.pdbx_strand_id
1 'polypeptide(L)'
;MPTNAAVYLESLLRNVEWDDWVACWGPSFGSAFGNDLSTTRQGHIFLASVSQPRISVADEVAYWQRYGLQSYELQWQNFKIIGLDNTYRIVNALGLTYPFTLQRSQGQYRLEFQTTYKLYWSLANDLANLPNQTSLLRSSPVFAYANTSLEDVYLANATFLTAPLPAGYAVVRAALGPFGAIDAKYVEVPPVVRAVARDIMSAVATHRASAVSLQAAYARLPVSFLDLLVPAPWLKLGFNTVGGSLLCSDLMMASSSPISAGFLRLFLFESKCTGGVIASTFTSTLDGWVFAALLSNTSTMDDHCLQVPNAVAQCQATLTAVTQWTSTMAPLHIPSQSAAMDALVALNISLMQYGTLNESVPLALFTTPLLDENFIFFGSMFVLEWLRGQRDVVTFAGDHGSLTLLSDLVVRTVEPVEAAELSSMFALYAHATVQYITYVMAGLAAVAGVYIVVSRGRVEGLNMLELSRVGGIVWVGRPLLVVRSFTALCLLSTATSLSLHYPSPHLVSFATEASSALTTCLAASEVTWLVGILNDIFLAITREHSIRYVTINSVLVWAVAACLTTLRPVQHKANMAFRCVPTALDLQVTCSTGTIAIGFLDRVLLLILIIVVCNGVCYGLVRSLWPVSASVRRSESLLLTAGAKFLFSHDGWLLGDVYYMDRASALLSGLVTVSWRGSLLVFDVKTWRLQPMYTKKLAAELVLPPRLASALPLPDTPIEDVV
;
A
#
# COMPACT_ATOMS: atom_id res chain seq x y z
N MET A 1 -12.01 18.19 30.72
CA MET A 1 -10.60 18.25 31.20
C MET A 1 -10.25 17.19 32.24
N PRO A 2 -11.04 16.89 33.29
CA PRO A 2 -10.57 15.98 34.36
C PRO A 2 -10.40 14.52 33.92
N THR A 3 -10.93 14.14 32.75
CA THR A 3 -10.80 12.79 32.18
C THR A 3 -9.59 12.61 31.26
N ASN A 4 -8.87 13.68 30.91
CA ASN A 4 -7.68 13.61 30.06
C ASN A 4 -6.44 13.44 30.95
N ALA A 5 -5.78 12.28 30.89
CA ALA A 5 -4.57 11.98 31.64
C ALA A 5 -3.42 12.95 31.34
N ALA A 6 -3.34 13.51 30.12
CA ALA A 6 -2.24 14.39 29.71
C ALA A 6 -2.12 15.70 30.52
N VAL A 7 -3.17 16.11 31.24
CA VAL A 7 -3.11 17.30 32.13
C VAL A 7 -2.53 16.98 33.51
N TYR A 8 -2.30 15.71 33.82
CA TYR A 8 -1.73 15.24 35.09
C TYR A 8 -0.27 14.87 34.89
N LEU A 9 0.64 15.64 35.51
CA LEU A 9 2.08 15.41 35.41
C LEU A 9 2.51 14.01 35.87
N GLU A 10 1.81 13.44 36.87
CA GLU A 10 2.05 12.07 37.33
C GLU A 10 1.95 11.04 36.19
N SER A 11 0.97 11.19 35.30
CA SER A 11 0.77 10.25 34.18
C SER A 11 1.98 10.23 33.24
N LEU A 12 2.60 11.37 33.00
CA LEU A 12 3.84 11.47 32.23
C LEU A 12 5.00 10.84 33.01
N LEU A 13 5.22 11.26 34.26
CA LEU A 13 6.37 10.85 35.07
C LEU A 13 6.41 9.34 35.32
N ARG A 14 5.26 8.67 35.44
CA ARG A 14 5.18 7.21 35.58
C ARG A 14 5.55 6.44 34.31
N ASN A 15 5.53 7.10 33.15
CA ASN A 15 5.70 6.47 31.83
C ASN A 15 6.99 6.88 31.11
N VAL A 16 7.80 7.76 31.70
CA VAL A 16 9.15 8.08 31.21
C VAL A 16 10.19 7.12 31.77
N GLU A 17 11.33 7.03 31.09
CA GLU A 17 12.51 6.40 31.67
C GLU A 17 13.12 7.34 32.71
N TRP A 18 13.09 6.94 33.99
CA TRP A 18 13.42 7.84 35.08
C TRP A 18 14.87 8.34 35.04
N ASP A 19 15.82 7.47 34.66
CA ASP A 19 17.24 7.85 34.56
C ASP A 19 17.47 8.89 33.45
N ASP A 20 16.86 8.69 32.28
CA ASP A 20 16.90 9.67 31.18
C ASP A 20 16.19 10.99 31.55
N TRP A 21 15.08 10.91 32.28
CA TRP A 21 14.36 12.07 32.79
C TRP A 21 15.22 12.88 33.75
N VAL A 22 15.89 12.23 34.71
CA VAL A 22 16.78 12.91 35.67
C VAL A 22 17.99 13.50 34.96
N ALA A 23 18.57 12.80 33.99
CA ALA A 23 19.70 13.30 33.21
C ALA A 23 19.33 14.56 32.39
N CYS A 24 18.16 14.58 31.76
CA CYS A 24 17.73 15.70 30.91
C CYS A 24 17.08 16.85 31.70
N TRP A 25 16.23 16.54 32.68
CA TRP A 25 15.33 17.49 33.34
C TRP A 25 15.49 17.54 34.86
N GLY A 26 16.34 16.70 35.47
CA GLY A 26 16.46 16.56 36.92
C GLY A 26 16.67 17.87 37.68
N PRO A 27 17.65 18.72 37.31
CA PRO A 27 17.86 20.01 37.97
C PRO A 27 16.65 20.94 37.88
N SER A 28 16.07 21.10 36.68
CA SER A 28 14.89 21.96 36.47
C SER A 28 13.65 21.42 37.18
N PHE A 29 13.40 20.11 37.12
CA PHE A 29 12.31 19.45 37.82
C PHE A 29 12.47 19.54 39.34
N GLY A 30 13.70 19.39 39.84
CA GLY A 30 14.07 19.57 41.23
C GLY A 30 13.73 20.98 41.72
N SER A 31 14.14 22.01 40.97
CA SER A 31 13.78 23.39 41.29
C SER A 31 12.27 23.65 41.21
N ALA A 32 11.62 23.18 40.14
CA ALA A 32 10.22 23.49 39.86
C ALA A 32 9.23 22.79 40.78
N PHE A 33 9.54 21.57 41.21
CA PHE A 33 8.62 20.72 41.99
C PHE A 33 9.33 20.01 43.15
N GLY A 34 10.49 19.39 42.88
CA GLY A 34 11.14 18.45 43.79
C GLY A 34 11.49 19.03 45.16
N ASN A 35 12.06 20.24 45.21
CA ASN A 35 12.47 20.91 46.44
C ASN A 35 11.28 21.10 47.40
N ASP A 36 10.17 21.62 46.89
CA ASP A 36 8.97 21.83 47.70
C ASP A 36 8.27 20.53 48.07
N LEU A 37 8.18 19.56 47.14
CA LEU A 37 7.61 18.23 47.44
C LEU A 37 8.40 17.52 48.55
N SER A 38 9.72 17.73 48.60
CA SER A 38 10.58 17.17 49.65
C SER A 38 10.37 17.79 51.04
N THR A 39 9.58 18.86 51.17
CA THR A 39 9.25 19.44 52.48
C THR A 39 8.11 18.71 53.18
N THR A 40 7.36 17.85 52.47
CA THR A 40 6.17 17.17 53.00
C THR A 40 6.28 15.65 52.92
N ARG A 41 5.64 14.95 53.87
CA ARG A 41 5.61 13.48 53.86
C ARG A 41 4.93 12.92 52.61
N GLN A 42 3.85 13.56 52.15
CA GLN A 42 3.13 13.13 50.94
C GLN A 42 3.97 13.33 49.68
N GLY A 43 4.69 14.45 49.56
CA GLY A 43 5.56 14.70 48.41
C GLY A 43 6.74 13.72 48.33
N HIS A 44 7.33 13.32 49.47
CA HIS A 44 8.32 12.23 49.48
C HIS A 44 7.76 10.91 48.96
N ILE A 45 6.54 10.54 49.35
CA ILE A 45 5.88 9.32 48.88
C ILE A 45 5.63 9.40 47.37
N PHE A 46 5.15 10.55 46.88
CA PHE A 46 4.92 10.78 45.46
C PHE A 46 6.22 10.67 44.64
N LEU A 47 7.28 11.38 45.03
CA LEU A 47 8.59 11.32 44.37
C LEU A 47 9.16 9.90 44.36
N ALA A 48 8.99 9.16 45.46
CA ALA A 48 9.39 7.75 45.55
C ALA A 48 8.54 6.83 44.65
N SER A 49 7.28 7.18 44.36
CA SER A 49 6.40 6.39 43.50
C SER A 49 6.66 6.60 42.01
N VAL A 50 6.94 7.83 41.57
CA VAL A 50 7.20 8.13 40.14
C VAL A 50 8.59 7.72 39.69
N SER A 51 9.51 7.52 40.63
CA SER A 51 10.87 7.01 40.38
C SER A 51 10.96 5.48 40.34
N GLN A 52 9.85 4.76 40.56
CA GLN A 52 9.82 3.31 40.43
C GLN A 52 9.87 2.87 38.95
N PRO A 53 10.32 1.63 38.67
CA PRO A 53 10.23 1.06 37.34
C PRO A 53 8.81 1.08 36.78
N ARG A 54 8.71 1.28 35.46
CA ARG A 54 7.44 1.25 34.71
C ARG A 54 6.69 -0.06 34.95
N ILE A 55 5.40 0.05 35.26
CA ILE A 55 4.51 -1.11 35.40
C ILE A 55 4.01 -1.58 34.03
N SER A 56 3.27 -2.69 34.01
CA SER A 56 2.68 -3.18 32.76
C SER A 56 1.64 -2.18 32.22
N VAL A 57 1.47 -2.13 30.90
CA VAL A 57 0.46 -1.26 30.26
C VAL A 57 -0.94 -1.53 30.81
N ALA A 58 -1.28 -2.80 31.09
CA ALA A 58 -2.58 -3.17 31.63
C ALA A 58 -2.81 -2.60 33.04
N ASP A 59 -1.78 -2.61 33.89
CA ASP A 59 -1.86 -2.07 35.25
C ASP A 59 -1.93 -0.54 35.24
N GLU A 60 -1.20 0.12 34.32
CA GLU A 60 -1.25 1.59 34.18
C GLU A 60 -2.63 2.04 33.67
N VAL A 61 -3.21 1.33 32.70
CA VAL A 61 -4.59 1.58 32.26
C VAL A 61 -5.58 1.39 33.40
N ALA A 62 -5.43 0.32 34.20
CA ALA A 62 -6.29 0.08 35.36
C ALA A 62 -6.12 1.17 36.42
N TYR A 63 -4.91 1.70 36.62
CA TYR A 63 -4.64 2.84 37.49
C TYR A 63 -5.38 4.09 37.00
N TRP A 64 -5.24 4.45 35.72
CA TRP A 64 -5.92 5.60 35.12
C TRP A 64 -7.44 5.51 35.25
N GLN A 65 -8.01 4.33 34.97
CA GLN A 65 -9.45 4.08 35.06
C GLN A 65 -10.00 4.25 36.48
N ARG A 66 -9.21 3.91 37.52
CA ARG A 66 -9.61 4.13 38.93
C ARG A 66 -9.79 5.61 39.27
N TYR A 67 -9.10 6.50 38.56
CA TYR A 67 -9.23 7.95 38.71
C TYR A 67 -10.16 8.59 37.66
N GLY A 68 -10.87 7.78 36.87
CA GLY A 68 -11.78 8.27 35.83
C GLY A 68 -11.08 8.89 34.62
N LEU A 69 -9.79 8.63 34.44
CA LEU A 69 -9.02 9.05 33.27
C LEU A 69 -9.33 8.12 32.09
N GLN A 70 -9.62 8.69 30.92
CA GLN A 70 -10.14 7.96 29.76
C GLN A 70 -9.31 8.19 28.49
N SER A 71 -8.67 9.35 28.34
CA SER A 71 -7.86 9.68 27.17
C SER A 71 -6.53 10.31 27.54
N TYR A 72 -5.58 10.34 26.60
CA TYR A 72 -4.33 11.08 26.71
C TYR A 72 -4.19 11.93 25.44
N GLU A 73 -4.76 13.13 25.50
CA GLU A 73 -4.84 14.07 24.37
C GLU A 73 -3.90 15.24 24.60
N LEU A 74 -2.98 15.45 23.66
CA LEU A 74 -2.01 16.55 23.69
C LEU A 74 -2.56 17.78 22.96
N GLN A 75 -1.97 18.93 23.28
CA GLN A 75 -2.31 20.21 22.65
C GLN A 75 -1.92 20.20 21.17
N TRP A 76 -2.77 20.75 20.31
CA TRP A 76 -2.42 21.02 18.92
C TRP A 76 -1.40 22.16 18.88
N GLN A 77 -0.16 21.85 18.53
CA GLN A 77 0.91 22.85 18.46
C GLN A 77 1.81 22.60 17.26
N ASN A 78 2.22 23.69 16.60
CA ASN A 78 2.98 23.64 15.35
C ASN A 78 4.49 23.91 15.52
N PHE A 79 5.02 23.71 16.73
CA PHE A 79 6.48 23.79 16.97
C PHE A 79 7.23 22.53 16.53
N LYS A 80 6.50 21.49 16.14
CA LYS A 80 7.01 20.25 15.55
C LYS A 80 6.03 19.73 14.51
N ILE A 81 6.54 18.94 13.57
CA ILE A 81 5.75 18.17 12.61
C ILE A 81 5.78 16.73 13.08
N ILE A 82 4.62 16.09 13.18
CA ILE A 82 4.53 14.66 13.49
C ILE A 82 4.80 13.88 12.21
N GLY A 83 5.85 13.06 12.22
CA GLY A 83 6.19 12.18 11.11
C GLY A 83 5.25 11.00 11.01
N LEU A 84 4.99 10.54 9.80
CA LEU A 84 4.12 9.42 9.49
C LEU A 84 4.80 8.48 8.50
N ASP A 85 4.94 7.22 8.87
CA ASP A 85 5.32 6.14 7.96
C ASP A 85 4.10 5.23 7.76
N ASN A 86 3.41 5.34 6.62
CA ASN A 86 2.23 4.55 6.30
C ASN A 86 2.52 3.59 5.15
N THR A 87 2.33 2.30 5.39
CA THR A 87 2.55 1.25 4.39
C THR A 87 1.30 0.38 4.18
N TYR A 88 1.14 -0.15 2.98
CA TYR A 88 0.28 -1.30 2.70
C TYR A 88 1.14 -2.50 2.30
N ARG A 89 0.57 -3.70 2.32
CA ARG A 89 1.33 -4.93 2.13
C ARG A 89 0.76 -5.74 0.98
N ILE A 90 1.61 -6.29 0.11
CA ILE A 90 1.21 -7.22 -0.95
C ILE A 90 1.68 -8.63 -0.60
N VAL A 91 0.79 -9.62 -0.72
CA VAL A 91 1.10 -11.05 -0.47
C VAL A 91 1.16 -11.81 -1.79
N ASN A 92 2.29 -12.48 -2.04
CA ASN A 92 2.52 -13.28 -3.25
C ASN A 92 2.07 -14.74 -3.08
N ALA A 93 2.20 -15.54 -4.14
CA ALA A 93 1.81 -16.97 -4.16
C ALA A 93 2.55 -17.85 -3.13
N LEU A 94 3.67 -17.39 -2.57
CA LEU A 94 4.44 -18.10 -1.56
C LEU A 94 4.04 -17.72 -0.13
N GLY A 95 3.06 -16.82 0.03
CA GLY A 95 2.69 -16.25 1.32
C GLY A 95 3.68 -15.20 1.84
N LEU A 96 4.67 -14.80 1.04
CA LEU A 96 5.62 -13.75 1.40
C LEU A 96 4.95 -12.38 1.26
N THR A 97 5.24 -11.50 2.21
CA THR A 97 4.59 -10.21 2.32
C THR A 97 5.58 -9.06 2.13
N TYR A 98 5.29 -8.16 1.18
CA TYR A 98 6.14 -7.02 0.83
C TYR A 98 5.43 -5.71 1.18
N PRO A 99 6.06 -4.83 1.98
CA PRO A 99 5.51 -3.51 2.27
C PRO A 99 5.73 -2.55 1.08
N PHE A 100 4.75 -1.69 0.85
CA PHE A 100 4.78 -0.59 -0.09
C PHE A 100 4.36 0.68 0.63
N THR A 101 5.09 1.77 0.40
CA THR A 101 4.87 3.05 1.09
C THR A 101 3.71 3.81 0.44
N LEU A 102 2.76 4.27 1.26
CA LEU A 102 1.68 5.19 0.85
C LEU A 102 2.01 6.63 1.20
N GLN A 103 2.63 6.83 2.35
CA GLN A 103 2.99 8.16 2.84
C GLN A 103 4.21 8.02 3.74
N ARG A 104 5.18 8.91 3.56
CA ARG A 104 6.36 8.95 4.39
C ARG A 104 6.72 10.39 4.72
N SER A 105 6.83 10.68 6.02
CA SER A 105 7.38 11.92 6.55
C SER A 105 8.14 11.64 7.84
N GLN A 106 9.12 12.48 8.14
CA GLN A 106 9.91 12.40 9.36
C GLN A 106 9.47 13.46 10.36
N GLY A 107 9.40 13.07 11.63
CA GLY A 107 9.16 13.97 12.73
C GLY A 107 10.31 14.95 12.88
N GLN A 108 10.01 16.24 12.97
CA GLN A 108 11.02 17.28 13.11
C GLN A 108 10.50 18.48 13.91
N TYR A 109 11.40 19.09 14.69
CA TYR A 109 11.12 20.36 15.36
C TYR A 109 11.24 21.52 14.35
N ARG A 110 10.35 22.51 14.50
CA ARG A 110 10.26 23.72 13.66
C ARG A 110 10.07 24.97 14.53
N LEU A 111 10.90 25.08 15.56
CA LEU A 111 10.81 26.12 16.60
C LEU A 111 10.83 27.55 16.06
N GLU A 112 11.58 27.81 14.97
CA GLU A 112 11.66 29.14 14.36
C GLU A 112 10.39 29.56 13.61
N PHE A 113 9.56 28.59 13.22
CA PHE A 113 8.35 28.81 12.41
C PHE A 113 7.05 28.56 13.18
N GLN A 114 7.15 28.27 14.47
CA GLN A 114 6.00 28.02 15.33
C GLN A 114 5.20 29.31 15.54
N THR A 115 3.89 29.18 15.66
CA THR A 115 2.98 30.31 15.94
C THR A 115 2.08 30.06 17.14
N THR A 116 2.21 28.90 17.80
CA THR A 116 1.30 28.38 18.83
C THR A 116 1.80 28.58 20.27
N TYR A 117 3.09 28.85 20.51
CA TYR A 117 3.61 29.05 21.88
C TYR A 117 3.01 30.24 22.63
N LYS A 118 2.51 31.25 21.91
CA LYS A 118 1.74 32.34 22.52
C LYS A 118 0.44 31.85 23.17
N LEU A 119 -0.17 30.77 22.66
CA LEU A 119 -1.37 30.18 23.24
C LEU A 119 -1.03 29.47 24.55
N TYR A 120 -0.01 28.59 24.48
CA TYR A 120 0.59 27.85 25.58
C TYR A 120 1.99 27.39 25.14
N TRP A 121 3.04 27.64 25.91
CA TRP A 121 4.43 27.31 25.50
C TRP A 121 4.94 25.93 25.93
N SER A 122 4.12 25.06 26.54
CA SER A 122 4.52 23.75 27.08
C SER A 122 5.36 23.78 28.38
N LEU A 123 5.25 22.70 29.17
CA LEU A 123 5.99 22.50 30.42
C LEU A 123 7.51 22.56 30.24
N ALA A 124 8.04 22.15 29.09
CA ALA A 124 9.46 22.21 28.80
C ALA A 124 10.00 23.66 28.88
N ASN A 125 9.22 24.63 28.41
CA ASN A 125 9.59 26.03 28.51
C ASN A 125 9.43 26.58 29.94
N ASP A 126 8.42 26.12 30.70
CA ASP A 126 8.32 26.45 32.13
C ASP A 126 9.57 25.98 32.89
N LEU A 127 9.99 24.73 32.68
CA LEU A 127 11.17 24.13 33.32
C LEU A 127 12.50 24.79 32.90
N ALA A 128 12.59 25.25 31.65
CA ALA A 128 13.80 25.87 31.13
C ALA A 128 13.95 27.35 31.54
N ASN A 129 12.84 28.06 31.73
CA ASN A 129 12.82 29.50 31.98
C ASN A 129 12.43 29.87 33.42
N LEU A 130 12.30 28.88 34.32
CA LEU A 130 11.88 29.12 35.69
C LEU A 130 12.93 29.97 36.43
N PRO A 131 12.52 31.08 37.10
CA PRO A 131 13.43 31.87 37.92
C PRO A 131 14.00 31.06 39.09
N ASN A 132 15.24 31.35 39.48
CA ASN A 132 15.87 30.72 40.64
C ASN A 132 15.01 30.89 41.91
N GLN A 133 14.91 29.82 42.71
CA GLN A 133 14.16 29.79 43.98
C GLN A 133 12.63 30.01 43.84
N THR A 134 12.06 29.71 42.68
CA THR A 134 10.61 29.69 42.47
C THR A 134 10.11 28.27 42.20
N SER A 135 8.81 28.06 42.40
CA SER A 135 8.14 26.76 42.29
C SER A 135 6.96 26.83 41.32
N LEU A 136 6.68 25.72 40.64
CA LEU A 136 5.48 25.54 39.82
C LEU A 136 4.33 24.89 40.60
N LEU A 137 4.53 24.54 41.88
CA LEU A 137 3.45 24.09 42.75
C LEU A 137 2.63 25.27 43.25
N ARG A 138 1.34 25.29 42.91
CA ARG A 138 0.41 26.37 43.32
C ARG A 138 0.31 26.54 44.85
N SER A 139 0.53 25.48 45.62
CA SER A 139 0.52 25.52 47.09
C SER A 139 1.80 26.07 47.70
N SER A 140 2.85 26.29 46.92
CA SER A 140 4.12 26.82 47.39
C SER A 140 4.01 28.31 47.72
N PRO A 141 4.64 28.79 48.81
CA PRO A 141 4.72 30.23 49.08
C PRO A 141 5.54 30.99 48.01
N VAL A 142 6.36 30.29 47.23
CA VAL A 142 7.19 30.86 46.15
C VAL A 142 6.69 30.45 44.76
N PHE A 143 5.38 30.28 44.60
CA PHE A 143 4.78 29.95 43.31
C PHE A 143 5.08 31.02 42.25
N ALA A 144 5.67 30.61 41.12
CA ALA A 144 6.20 31.51 40.10
C ALA A 144 5.15 32.45 39.49
N TYR A 145 3.89 31.99 39.40
CA TYR A 145 2.77 32.74 38.80
C TYR A 145 1.79 33.28 39.85
N ALA A 146 2.23 33.52 41.08
CA ALA A 146 1.36 34.05 42.14
C ALA A 146 0.88 35.49 41.86
N ASN A 147 1.77 36.34 41.34
CA ASN A 147 1.52 37.77 41.09
C ASN A 147 1.72 38.17 39.62
N THR A 148 1.94 37.21 38.73
CA THR A 148 2.21 37.44 37.31
C THR A 148 1.55 36.34 36.49
N SER A 149 0.96 36.72 35.36
CA SER A 149 0.45 35.76 34.38
C SER A 149 1.53 35.37 33.38
N LEU A 150 1.32 34.26 32.68
CA LEU A 150 2.23 33.86 31.61
C LEU A 150 2.24 34.88 30.44
N GLU A 151 1.12 35.55 30.19
CA GLU A 151 1.04 36.69 29.25
C GLU A 151 1.98 37.84 29.65
N ASP A 152 2.00 38.20 30.94
CA ASP A 152 2.90 39.25 31.45
C ASP A 152 4.36 38.89 31.23
N VAL A 153 4.72 37.62 31.44
CA VAL A 153 6.07 37.10 31.18
C VAL A 153 6.42 37.22 29.69
N TYR A 154 5.50 36.86 28.78
CA TYR A 154 5.70 37.00 27.34
C TYR A 154 5.94 38.46 26.92
N LEU A 155 5.16 39.38 27.48
CA LEU A 155 5.26 40.81 27.18
C LEU A 155 6.52 41.44 27.77
N ALA A 156 6.87 41.09 29.02
CA ALA A 156 8.05 41.63 29.70
C ALA A 156 9.36 41.20 29.03
N ASN A 157 9.44 39.94 28.58
CA ASN A 157 10.63 39.38 27.97
C ASN A 157 10.65 39.49 26.43
N ALA A 158 9.56 39.98 25.84
CA ALA A 158 9.37 40.06 24.39
C ALA A 158 9.62 38.73 23.63
N THR A 159 9.27 37.59 24.24
CA THR A 159 9.55 36.25 23.67
C THR A 159 8.60 35.87 22.55
N PHE A 160 7.29 36.02 22.77
CA PHE A 160 6.24 35.69 21.78
C PHE A 160 5.20 36.79 21.58
N LEU A 161 5.13 37.74 22.52
CA LEU A 161 4.27 38.91 22.48
C LEU A 161 5.12 40.15 22.68
N THR A 162 4.70 41.28 22.13
CA THR A 162 5.39 42.56 22.27
C THR A 162 4.42 43.59 22.86
N ALA A 163 4.91 44.44 23.76
CA ALA A 163 4.15 45.58 24.28
C ALA A 163 4.37 46.83 23.40
N PRO A 164 3.33 47.62 23.09
CA PRO A 164 1.92 47.36 23.36
C PRO A 164 1.39 46.18 22.53
N LEU A 165 0.42 45.44 23.09
CA LEU A 165 -0.18 44.30 22.42
C LEU A 165 -0.84 44.77 21.10
N PRO A 166 -0.49 44.18 19.95
CA PRO A 166 -1.13 44.51 18.68
C PRO A 166 -2.65 44.34 18.71
N ALA A 167 -3.37 45.14 17.92
CA ALA A 167 -4.84 45.20 17.97
C ALA A 167 -5.49 43.84 17.69
N GLY A 168 -4.96 43.06 16.76
CA GLY A 168 -5.43 41.70 16.46
C GLY A 168 -5.32 40.77 17.66
N TYR A 169 -4.19 40.79 18.37
CA TYR A 169 -4.04 40.00 19.59
C TYR A 169 -4.89 40.56 20.74
N ALA A 170 -5.12 41.86 20.82
CA ALA A 170 -6.00 42.45 21.83
C ALA A 170 -7.45 41.95 21.68
N VAL A 171 -7.97 41.81 20.46
CA VAL A 171 -9.31 41.25 20.24
C VAL A 171 -9.38 39.74 20.49
N VAL A 172 -8.32 38.99 20.18
CA VAL A 172 -8.22 37.57 20.57
C VAL A 172 -8.23 37.42 22.08
N ARG A 173 -7.43 38.23 22.77
CA ARG A 173 -7.38 38.26 24.24
C ARG A 173 -8.74 38.59 24.85
N ALA A 174 -9.48 39.53 24.25
CA ALA A 174 -10.83 39.85 24.70
C ALA A 174 -11.79 38.66 24.53
N ALA A 175 -11.68 37.93 23.42
CA ALA A 175 -12.58 36.82 23.07
C ALA A 175 -12.28 35.50 23.82
N LEU A 176 -11.01 35.16 24.01
CA LEU A 176 -10.58 33.88 24.58
C LEU A 176 -10.01 34.01 25.99
N GLY A 177 -9.49 35.17 26.38
CA GLY A 177 -8.75 35.36 27.63
C GLY A 177 -7.25 35.57 27.39
N PRO A 178 -6.45 35.66 28.46
CA PRO A 178 -5.02 35.96 28.37
C PRO A 178 -4.24 34.88 27.60
N PHE A 179 -3.23 35.32 26.85
CA PHE A 179 -2.28 34.41 26.21
C PHE A 179 -1.47 33.61 27.25
N GLY A 180 -1.02 32.42 26.87
CA GLY A 180 -0.40 31.46 27.80
C GLY A 180 -1.39 30.56 28.55
N ALA A 181 -2.69 30.88 28.51
CA ALA A 181 -3.77 30.08 29.09
C ALA A 181 -4.82 29.65 28.04
N ILE A 182 -4.45 29.59 26.76
CA ILE A 182 -5.36 29.18 25.67
C ILE A 182 -4.98 27.76 25.23
N ASP A 183 -5.93 26.84 25.42
CA ASP A 183 -5.84 25.46 24.96
C ASP A 183 -6.24 25.35 23.48
N ALA A 184 -5.42 24.67 22.68
CA ALA A 184 -5.72 24.32 21.29
C ALA A 184 -5.92 22.81 21.16
N LYS A 185 -7.10 22.37 20.74
CA LYS A 185 -7.44 20.95 20.60
C LYS A 185 -7.89 20.62 19.20
N TYR A 186 -7.28 19.59 18.61
CA TYR A 186 -7.71 19.06 17.33
C TYR A 186 -9.09 18.43 17.44
N VAL A 187 -9.97 18.74 16.50
CA VAL A 187 -11.31 18.15 16.41
C VAL A 187 -11.29 17.09 15.33
N GLU A 188 -11.56 15.84 15.71
CA GLU A 188 -11.71 14.75 14.75
C GLU A 188 -13.04 14.82 14.02
N VAL A 189 -13.07 14.34 12.77
CA VAL A 189 -14.33 14.21 12.02
C VAL A 189 -15.21 13.15 12.69
N PRO A 190 -16.47 13.47 13.07
CA PRO A 190 -17.36 12.50 13.69
C PRO A 190 -17.55 11.23 12.83
N PRO A 191 -17.57 10.02 13.43
CA PRO A 191 -17.71 8.77 12.67
C PRO A 191 -18.95 8.72 11.76
N VAL A 192 -20.07 9.30 12.21
CA VAL A 192 -21.32 9.37 11.43
C VAL A 192 -21.16 10.22 10.17
N VAL A 193 -20.42 11.34 10.25
CA VAL A 193 -20.13 12.21 9.11
C VAL A 193 -19.23 11.49 8.10
N ARG A 194 -18.20 10.78 8.58
CA ARG A 194 -17.33 9.94 7.73
C ARG A 194 -18.13 8.86 6.99
N ALA A 195 -19.06 8.20 7.68
CA ALA A 195 -19.90 7.17 7.09
C ALA A 195 -20.83 7.74 6.02
N VAL A 196 -21.56 8.82 6.31
CA VAL A 196 -22.46 9.50 5.35
C VAL A 196 -21.67 9.99 4.14
N ALA A 197 -20.49 10.58 4.34
CA ALA A 197 -19.69 11.07 3.22
C ALA A 197 -19.19 9.95 2.31
N ARG A 198 -18.75 8.83 2.90
CA ARG A 198 -18.39 7.62 2.15
C ARG A 198 -19.60 7.11 1.36
N ASP A 199 -20.79 7.08 1.95
CA ASP A 199 -22.00 6.59 1.30
C ASP A 199 -22.44 7.50 0.16
N ILE A 200 -22.37 8.84 0.33
CA ILE A 200 -22.55 9.84 -0.75
C ILE A 200 -21.59 9.54 -1.90
N MET A 201 -20.29 9.52 -1.63
CA MET A 201 -19.28 9.39 -2.68
C MET A 201 -19.31 8.01 -3.36
N SER A 202 -19.67 6.95 -2.62
CA SER A 202 -19.91 5.62 -3.18
C SER A 202 -21.12 5.65 -4.12
N ALA A 203 -22.23 6.28 -3.73
CA ALA A 203 -23.41 6.39 -4.59
C ALA A 203 -23.10 7.19 -5.87
N VAL A 204 -22.35 8.28 -5.75
CA VAL A 204 -21.87 9.07 -6.90
C VAL A 204 -21.02 8.20 -7.84
N ALA A 205 -20.06 7.44 -7.29
CA ALA A 205 -19.21 6.54 -8.07
C ALA A 205 -20.02 5.43 -8.77
N THR A 206 -20.96 4.80 -8.07
CA THR A 206 -21.85 3.77 -8.63
C THR A 206 -22.74 4.33 -9.73
N HIS A 207 -23.35 5.50 -9.51
CA HIS A 207 -24.20 6.14 -10.53
C HIS A 207 -23.40 6.48 -11.78
N ARG A 208 -22.21 7.06 -11.62
CA ARG A 208 -21.28 7.31 -12.73
C ARG A 208 -20.92 6.01 -13.46
N ALA A 209 -20.62 4.94 -12.74
CA ALA A 209 -20.23 3.67 -13.35
C ALA A 209 -21.37 3.00 -14.16
N SER A 210 -22.63 3.36 -13.93
CA SER A 210 -23.78 2.69 -14.54
C SER A 210 -23.95 2.92 -16.05
N ALA A 211 -23.50 4.06 -16.60
CA ALA A 211 -23.59 4.35 -18.03
C ALA A 211 -22.48 5.30 -18.53
N VAL A 212 -21.96 5.05 -19.74
CA VAL A 212 -20.93 5.90 -20.37
C VAL A 212 -21.41 7.34 -20.56
N SER A 213 -22.70 7.54 -20.86
CA SER A 213 -23.30 8.86 -20.98
C SER A 213 -23.24 9.65 -19.66
N LEU A 214 -23.46 8.98 -18.52
CA LEU A 214 -23.38 9.60 -17.19
C LEU A 214 -21.94 9.94 -16.81
N GLN A 215 -20.96 9.12 -17.22
CA GLN A 215 -19.53 9.40 -17.03
C GLN A 215 -19.12 10.65 -17.80
N ALA A 216 -19.54 10.74 -19.07
CA ALA A 216 -19.29 11.91 -19.91
C ALA A 216 -20.02 13.15 -19.38
N ALA A 217 -21.26 13.02 -18.90
CA ALA A 217 -22.01 14.13 -18.32
C ALA A 217 -21.33 14.68 -17.07
N TYR A 218 -20.87 13.80 -16.17
CA TYR A 218 -20.14 14.20 -14.96
C TYR A 218 -18.81 14.89 -15.30
N ALA A 219 -18.03 14.33 -16.24
CA ALA A 219 -16.73 14.90 -16.63
C ALA A 219 -16.84 16.24 -17.37
N ARG A 220 -18.02 16.58 -17.90
CA ARG A 220 -18.30 17.84 -18.61
C ARG A 220 -18.95 18.90 -17.74
N LEU A 221 -19.21 18.63 -16.46
CA LEU A 221 -19.75 19.65 -15.56
C LEU A 221 -18.83 20.87 -15.56
N PRO A 222 -19.36 22.09 -15.77
CA PRO A 222 -18.57 23.30 -15.98
C PRO A 222 -18.07 23.84 -14.64
N VAL A 223 -17.19 23.10 -13.97
CA VAL A 223 -16.58 23.53 -12.70
C VAL A 223 -15.42 24.47 -13.02
N SER A 224 -15.62 25.75 -12.72
CA SER A 224 -14.59 26.78 -12.80
C SER A 224 -13.88 26.94 -11.46
N PHE A 225 -12.67 27.47 -11.53
CA PHE A 225 -11.93 27.93 -10.36
C PHE A 225 -12.60 29.16 -9.75
N LEU A 226 -12.80 29.17 -8.43
CA LEU A 226 -13.46 30.25 -7.70
C LEU A 226 -12.48 30.83 -6.68
N ASP A 227 -12.02 32.05 -6.94
CA ASP A 227 -10.96 32.69 -6.15
C ASP A 227 -11.44 33.52 -4.97
N LEU A 228 -12.67 34.05 -5.01
CA LEU A 228 -13.15 35.06 -4.07
C LEU A 228 -14.47 34.64 -3.42
N LEU A 229 -14.47 33.46 -2.81
CA LEU A 229 -15.60 32.98 -2.03
C LEU A 229 -15.70 33.78 -0.71
N VAL A 230 -16.89 34.28 -0.38
CA VAL A 230 -17.15 35.06 0.83
C VAL A 230 -18.52 34.70 1.40
N PRO A 231 -18.63 34.29 2.68
CA PRO A 231 -19.92 34.07 3.32
C PRO A 231 -20.86 35.27 3.23
N ALA A 232 -22.14 35.02 2.92
CA ALA A 232 -23.17 36.04 2.78
C ALA A 232 -23.29 36.96 4.01
N PRO A 233 -23.20 36.47 5.28
CA PRO A 233 -23.20 37.35 6.44
C PRO A 233 -22.08 38.39 6.42
N TRP A 234 -20.90 38.05 5.90
CA TRP A 234 -19.78 38.98 5.78
C TRP A 234 -19.96 39.98 4.64
N LEU A 235 -20.50 39.56 3.50
CA LEU A 235 -20.86 40.48 2.41
C LEU A 235 -21.86 41.54 2.86
N LYS A 236 -22.84 41.15 3.69
CA LYS A 236 -23.84 42.07 4.25
C LYS A 236 -23.23 43.09 5.21
N LEU A 237 -22.22 42.69 5.99
CA LEU A 237 -21.52 43.58 6.92
C LEU A 237 -20.58 44.55 6.20
N GLY A 238 -19.92 44.11 5.12
CA GLY A 238 -19.09 44.98 4.27
C GLY A 238 -17.85 45.56 4.96
N PHE A 239 -17.25 44.84 5.91
CA PHE A 239 -16.05 45.28 6.62
C PHE A 239 -14.78 45.15 5.75
N ASN A 240 -13.72 45.87 6.14
CA ASN A 240 -12.38 45.68 5.60
C ASN A 240 -11.62 44.66 6.46
N THR A 241 -11.14 43.58 5.85
CA THR A 241 -10.35 42.55 6.53
C THR A 241 -8.87 42.92 6.58
N VAL A 242 -8.23 42.58 7.70
CA VAL A 242 -6.79 42.75 7.95
C VAL A 242 -6.13 41.48 8.50
N GLY A 243 -6.81 40.34 8.54
CA GLY A 243 -6.17 39.05 8.80
C GLY A 243 -7.18 37.95 9.08
N GLY A 244 -6.79 36.68 8.95
CA GLY A 244 -7.69 35.54 9.12
C GLY A 244 -7.26 34.49 10.14
N SER A 245 -6.17 34.73 10.86
CA SER A 245 -5.57 33.74 11.74
C SER A 245 -5.36 34.31 13.13
N LEU A 246 -5.95 33.67 14.15
CA LEU A 246 -5.68 34.02 15.55
C LEU A 246 -4.23 33.76 15.98
N LEU A 247 -3.52 32.92 15.22
CA LEU A 247 -2.11 32.63 15.46
C LEU A 247 -1.20 33.76 14.99
N CYS A 248 -1.74 34.75 14.27
CA CYS A 248 -0.99 35.89 13.74
C CYS A 248 -1.68 37.20 14.13
N SER A 249 -0.89 38.27 14.16
CA SER A 249 -1.43 39.62 14.38
C SER A 249 -2.20 40.08 13.15
N ASP A 250 -3.00 41.12 13.34
CA ASP A 250 -3.53 41.95 12.25
C ASP A 250 -2.41 42.51 11.36
N LEU A 251 -2.72 42.61 10.06
CA LEU A 251 -1.92 43.32 9.08
C LEU A 251 -2.09 44.84 9.26
N MET A 252 -1.15 45.61 8.71
CA MET A 252 -1.27 47.06 8.68
C MET A 252 -2.56 47.47 7.97
N MET A 253 -3.26 48.49 8.50
CA MET A 253 -4.51 49.01 7.92
C MET A 253 -4.38 49.43 6.44
N ALA A 254 -3.20 49.91 6.03
CA ALA A 254 -2.90 50.25 4.63
C ALA A 254 -2.93 49.03 3.68
N SER A 255 -2.84 47.82 4.24
CA SER A 255 -2.95 46.53 3.55
C SER A 255 -4.33 45.88 3.75
N SER A 256 -5.30 46.61 4.31
CA SER A 256 -6.66 46.12 4.42
C SER A 256 -7.29 45.92 3.05
N SER A 257 -8.19 44.94 2.95
CA SER A 257 -8.94 44.64 1.74
C SER A 257 -10.43 44.62 2.07
N PRO A 258 -11.32 45.11 1.20
CA PRO A 258 -12.75 44.92 1.39
C PRO A 258 -13.05 43.42 1.41
N ILE A 259 -13.92 42.98 2.33
CA ILE A 259 -14.27 41.56 2.47
C ILE A 259 -14.92 40.98 1.20
N SER A 260 -15.51 41.82 0.36
CA SER A 260 -16.06 41.44 -0.95
C SER A 260 -15.00 41.00 -1.96
N ALA A 261 -13.71 41.29 -1.71
CA ALA A 261 -12.58 40.84 -2.51
C ALA A 261 -11.97 39.52 -1.98
N GLY A 262 -12.73 38.72 -1.23
CA GLY A 262 -12.27 37.50 -0.59
C GLY A 262 -11.80 37.71 0.85
N PHE A 263 -11.83 36.64 1.64
CA PHE A 263 -11.28 36.66 2.99
C PHE A 263 -9.82 36.20 3.01
N LEU A 264 -9.07 36.72 3.98
CA LEU A 264 -7.64 36.44 4.11
C LEU A 264 -7.40 35.06 4.71
N ARG A 265 -6.19 34.54 4.46
CA ARG A 265 -5.71 33.23 4.90
C ARG A 265 -6.07 32.95 6.35
N LEU A 266 -6.76 31.82 6.54
CA LEU A 266 -7.09 31.27 7.84
C LEU A 266 -5.83 30.74 8.54
N PHE A 267 -5.94 30.29 9.80
CA PHE A 267 -4.80 29.67 10.47
C PHE A 267 -4.35 28.42 9.70
N LEU A 268 -3.05 28.14 9.70
CA LEU A 268 -2.49 26.98 8.99
C LEU A 268 -1.32 26.43 9.80
N PHE A 269 -1.30 25.11 10.04
CA PHE A 269 -0.28 24.45 10.86
C PHE A 269 1.13 24.74 10.35
N GLU A 270 1.33 24.59 9.05
CA GLU A 270 2.66 24.65 8.42
C GLU A 270 3.14 26.07 8.13
N SER A 271 2.30 27.09 8.29
CA SER A 271 2.64 28.47 7.94
C SER A 271 3.17 29.24 9.15
N LYS A 272 4.21 30.05 8.90
CA LYS A 272 4.58 31.16 9.78
C LYS A 272 3.66 32.37 9.53
N CYS A 273 3.66 33.32 10.45
CA CYS A 273 3.02 34.62 10.20
C CYS A 273 3.81 35.41 9.15
N THR A 274 3.10 36.00 8.19
CA THR A 274 3.67 36.83 7.13
C THR A 274 3.00 38.19 7.13
N GLY A 275 3.77 39.26 6.88
CA GLY A 275 3.21 40.61 6.74
C GLY A 275 2.52 40.90 5.39
N GLY A 276 2.44 39.90 4.50
CA GLY A 276 1.79 40.03 3.19
C GLY A 276 0.31 39.69 3.25
N VAL A 277 -0.46 40.32 2.35
CA VAL A 277 -1.88 40.00 2.13
C VAL A 277 -1.95 38.70 1.33
N ILE A 278 -2.50 37.65 1.94
CA ILE A 278 -2.70 36.36 1.29
C ILE A 278 -4.15 35.96 1.47
N ALA A 279 -4.86 35.71 0.37
CA ALA A 279 -6.23 35.22 0.39
C ALA A 279 -6.30 33.76 0.90
N SER A 280 -7.42 33.37 1.50
CA SER A 280 -7.67 31.96 1.79
C SER A 280 -7.81 31.18 0.49
N THR A 281 -7.25 29.98 0.46
CA THR A 281 -7.32 29.13 -0.72
C THR A 281 -8.61 28.32 -0.67
N PHE A 282 -9.37 28.31 -1.77
CA PHE A 282 -10.56 27.47 -1.91
C PHE A 282 -10.43 26.57 -3.14
N THR A 283 -10.67 25.26 -2.99
CA THR A 283 -10.52 24.30 -4.08
C THR A 283 -11.87 23.89 -4.66
N SER A 284 -12.24 24.53 -5.77
CA SER A 284 -13.43 24.17 -6.55
C SER A 284 -13.20 22.86 -7.30
N THR A 285 -13.67 21.73 -6.75
CA THR A 285 -13.55 20.39 -7.36
C THR A 285 -14.91 19.81 -7.70
N LEU A 286 -14.98 18.99 -8.76
CA LEU A 286 -16.21 18.28 -9.18
C LEU A 286 -16.85 17.49 -8.04
N ASP A 287 -16.04 16.73 -7.30
CA ASP A 287 -16.51 15.99 -6.13
C ASP A 287 -17.07 16.92 -5.05
N GLY A 288 -16.43 18.07 -4.82
CA GLY A 288 -16.91 19.06 -3.86
C GLY A 288 -18.30 19.59 -4.21
N TRP A 289 -18.53 19.96 -5.46
CA TRP A 289 -19.81 20.49 -5.92
C TRP A 289 -20.94 19.46 -5.80
N VAL A 290 -20.68 18.23 -6.25
CA VAL A 290 -21.66 17.14 -6.18
C VAL A 290 -21.92 16.72 -4.74
N PHE A 291 -20.88 16.64 -3.91
CA PHE A 291 -21.02 16.35 -2.49
C PHE A 291 -21.84 17.42 -1.77
N ALA A 292 -21.56 18.70 -2.01
CA ALA A 292 -22.32 19.80 -1.43
C ALA A 292 -23.80 19.73 -1.84
N ALA A 293 -24.09 19.57 -3.13
CA ALA A 293 -25.47 19.47 -3.62
C ALA A 293 -26.26 18.32 -2.96
N LEU A 294 -25.61 17.18 -2.71
CA LEU A 294 -26.25 16.01 -2.07
C LEU A 294 -26.36 16.16 -0.54
N LEU A 295 -25.38 16.78 0.12
CA LEU A 295 -25.36 16.93 1.57
C LEU A 295 -26.29 18.07 2.05
N SER A 296 -26.27 19.22 1.39
CA SER A 296 -26.98 20.44 1.83
C SER A 296 -28.44 20.51 1.38
N ASN A 297 -28.87 19.65 0.45
CA ASN A 297 -30.25 19.56 -0.04
C ASN A 297 -30.87 20.93 -0.41
N THR A 298 -30.12 21.75 -1.14
CA THR A 298 -30.50 23.15 -1.41
C THR A 298 -31.49 23.26 -2.57
N SER A 299 -32.68 23.81 -2.30
CA SER A 299 -33.73 24.07 -3.29
C SER A 299 -33.72 25.49 -3.89
N THR A 300 -33.01 26.45 -3.25
CA THR A 300 -32.96 27.87 -3.67
C THR A 300 -31.57 28.20 -4.23
N MET A 301 -31.50 28.39 -5.55
CA MET A 301 -30.24 28.30 -6.31
C MET A 301 -29.53 29.64 -6.51
N ASP A 302 -30.25 30.77 -6.52
CA ASP A 302 -29.67 32.06 -6.94
C ASP A 302 -28.86 32.76 -5.84
N ASP A 303 -29.28 32.69 -4.58
CA ASP A 303 -28.66 33.45 -3.49
C ASP A 303 -27.27 32.92 -3.12
N HIS A 304 -27.01 31.63 -3.30
CA HIS A 304 -25.70 31.05 -3.00
C HIS A 304 -24.60 31.67 -3.86
N CYS A 305 -24.85 31.92 -5.15
CA CYS A 305 -23.81 32.41 -6.07
C CYS A 305 -23.43 33.88 -5.90
N LEU A 306 -24.21 34.67 -5.14
CA LEU A 306 -23.82 36.02 -4.73
C LEU A 306 -22.60 36.03 -3.81
N GLN A 307 -22.30 34.88 -3.17
CA GLN A 307 -21.12 34.67 -2.32
C GLN A 307 -19.82 34.52 -3.08
N VAL A 308 -19.86 34.60 -4.42
CA VAL A 308 -18.68 34.62 -5.28
C VAL A 308 -18.77 35.83 -6.23
N PRO A 309 -18.56 37.06 -5.73
CA PRO A 309 -18.94 38.28 -6.45
C PRO A 309 -18.29 38.44 -7.83
N ASN A 310 -17.08 37.88 -8.02
CA ASN A 310 -16.35 37.94 -9.29
C ASN A 310 -16.75 36.87 -10.31
N ALA A 311 -17.57 35.87 -9.93
CA ALA A 311 -17.88 34.71 -10.76
C ALA A 311 -19.33 34.24 -10.66
N VAL A 312 -20.27 35.13 -10.33
CA VAL A 312 -21.71 34.81 -10.11
C VAL A 312 -22.30 33.97 -11.25
N ALA A 313 -22.14 34.42 -12.50
CA ALA A 313 -22.70 33.73 -13.67
C ALA A 313 -22.09 32.32 -13.88
N GLN A 314 -20.80 32.16 -13.59
CA GLN A 314 -20.12 30.86 -13.70
C GLN A 314 -20.62 29.93 -12.59
N CYS A 315 -20.71 30.42 -11.35
CA CYS A 315 -21.29 29.69 -10.23
C CYS A 315 -22.71 29.22 -10.53
N GLN A 316 -23.58 30.09 -11.06
CA GLN A 316 -24.96 29.74 -11.41
C GLN A 316 -25.00 28.64 -12.47
N ALA A 317 -24.16 28.72 -13.49
CA ALA A 317 -24.05 27.69 -14.52
C ALA A 317 -23.57 26.35 -13.94
N THR A 318 -22.55 26.35 -13.08
CA THR A 318 -22.07 25.14 -12.40
C THR A 318 -23.13 24.54 -11.49
N LEU A 319 -23.77 25.34 -10.64
CA LEU A 319 -24.79 24.89 -9.71
C LEU A 319 -26.00 24.30 -10.43
N THR A 320 -26.44 24.94 -11.52
CA THR A 320 -27.54 24.43 -12.36
C THR A 320 -27.17 23.09 -13.00
N ALA A 321 -25.97 22.97 -13.56
CA ALA A 321 -25.52 21.71 -14.17
C ALA A 321 -25.36 20.58 -13.15
N VAL A 322 -24.81 20.89 -11.96
CA VAL A 322 -24.60 19.92 -10.87
C VAL A 322 -25.93 19.44 -10.32
N THR A 323 -26.86 20.35 -10.02
CA THR A 323 -28.19 20.00 -9.48
C THR A 323 -29.02 19.20 -10.48
N GLN A 324 -28.97 19.57 -11.77
CA GLN A 324 -29.55 18.78 -12.85
C GLN A 324 -28.95 17.37 -12.88
N TRP A 325 -27.62 17.25 -12.81
CA TRP A 325 -26.96 15.95 -12.79
C TRP A 325 -27.33 15.12 -11.56
N THR A 326 -27.29 15.69 -10.34
CA THR A 326 -27.65 14.99 -9.10
C THR A 326 -29.11 14.58 -9.06
N SER A 327 -30.01 15.30 -9.72
CA SER A 327 -31.43 14.91 -9.81
C SER A 327 -31.63 13.57 -10.53
N THR A 328 -30.69 13.18 -11.40
CA THR A 328 -30.71 11.85 -12.07
C THR A 328 -30.39 10.70 -11.12
N MET A 329 -29.90 10.98 -9.91
CA MET A 329 -29.62 9.98 -8.86
C MET A 329 -30.84 9.69 -7.97
N ALA A 330 -31.97 10.36 -8.16
CA ALA A 330 -33.08 10.33 -7.23
C ALA A 330 -33.96 9.06 -7.32
N PRO A 331 -34.50 8.57 -6.18
CA PRO A 331 -34.28 9.08 -4.82
C PRO A 331 -33.02 8.44 -4.20
N LEU A 332 -31.98 9.26 -3.97
CA LEU A 332 -30.84 8.86 -3.17
C LEU A 332 -31.21 9.03 -1.68
N HIS A 333 -31.44 7.91 -0.99
CA HIS A 333 -31.65 7.93 0.46
C HIS A 333 -30.36 7.53 1.16
N ILE A 334 -29.81 8.45 1.95
CA ILE A 334 -28.61 8.17 2.75
C ILE A 334 -29.01 8.05 4.21
N PRO A 335 -28.91 6.85 4.79
CA PRO A 335 -29.20 6.65 6.21
C PRO A 335 -28.37 7.61 7.06
N SER A 336 -28.97 8.19 8.10
CA SER A 336 -28.28 9.05 9.08
C SER A 336 -27.75 10.40 8.54
N GLN A 337 -28.17 10.86 7.35
CA GLN A 337 -27.77 12.19 6.85
C GLN A 337 -28.16 13.32 7.82
N SER A 338 -29.36 13.27 8.42
CA SER A 338 -29.78 14.23 9.44
C SER A 338 -28.87 14.19 10.66
N ALA A 339 -28.58 13.00 11.19
CA ALA A 339 -27.69 12.83 12.34
C ALA A 339 -26.26 13.31 12.05
N ALA A 340 -25.77 13.17 10.81
CA ALA A 340 -24.50 13.73 10.39
C ALA A 340 -24.53 15.27 10.36
N MET A 341 -25.62 15.86 9.88
CA MET A 341 -25.79 17.32 9.90
C MET A 341 -25.89 17.86 11.33
N ASP A 342 -26.67 17.22 12.19
CA ASP A 342 -26.78 17.57 13.61
C ASP A 342 -25.42 17.51 14.31
N ALA A 343 -24.63 16.46 14.02
CA ALA A 343 -23.28 16.32 14.55
C ALA A 343 -22.33 17.42 14.06
N LEU A 344 -22.44 17.85 12.80
CA LEU A 344 -21.61 18.95 12.27
C LEU A 344 -22.00 20.30 12.87
N VAL A 345 -23.30 20.58 12.98
CA VAL A 345 -23.80 21.81 13.61
C VAL A 345 -23.38 21.89 15.08
N ALA A 346 -23.41 20.77 15.80
CA ALA A 346 -22.99 20.69 17.20
C ALA A 346 -21.51 21.04 17.44
N LEU A 347 -20.63 20.88 16.44
CA LEU A 347 -19.21 21.26 16.54
C LEU A 347 -19.00 22.78 16.50
N ASN A 348 -19.98 23.54 16.01
CA ASN A 348 -19.93 25.00 15.88
C ASN A 348 -18.65 25.50 15.17
N ILE A 349 -18.27 24.84 14.07
CA ILE A 349 -17.10 25.20 13.27
C ILE A 349 -17.36 26.55 12.60
N SER A 350 -16.42 27.47 12.68
CA SER A 350 -16.55 28.82 12.14
C SER A 350 -15.33 29.27 11.35
N LEU A 351 -15.56 30.22 10.44
CA LEU A 351 -14.52 31.03 9.80
C LEU A 351 -14.30 32.29 10.63
N MET A 352 -13.08 32.83 10.61
CA MET A 352 -12.70 34.00 11.39
C MET A 352 -11.89 35.01 10.56
N GLN A 353 -12.16 36.30 10.77
CA GLN A 353 -11.37 37.41 10.23
C GLN A 353 -11.26 38.54 11.27
N TYR A 354 -10.11 39.20 11.30
CA TYR A 354 -9.96 40.53 11.86
C TYR A 354 -10.43 41.55 10.84
N GLY A 355 -11.19 42.55 11.29
CA GLY A 355 -11.58 43.62 10.40
C GLY A 355 -12.12 44.84 11.12
N THR A 356 -12.38 45.88 10.34
CA THR A 356 -13.05 47.08 10.80
C THR A 356 -14.13 47.51 9.82
N LEU A 357 -15.23 48.07 10.33
CA LEU A 357 -16.32 48.62 9.52
C LEU A 357 -15.93 49.95 8.87
N ASN A 358 -15.05 50.73 9.50
CA ASN A 358 -14.54 52.00 8.99
C ASN A 358 -13.28 52.41 9.78
N GLU A 359 -12.53 53.40 9.28
CA GLU A 359 -11.26 53.83 9.92
C GLU A 359 -11.41 54.36 11.35
N SER A 360 -12.64 54.70 11.78
CA SER A 360 -12.93 55.21 13.11
C SER A 360 -13.41 54.15 14.11
N VAL A 361 -13.81 52.96 13.65
CA VAL A 361 -14.24 51.84 14.51
C VAL A 361 -13.02 50.98 14.86
N PRO A 362 -12.87 50.60 16.14
CA PRO A 362 -11.77 49.73 16.55
C PRO A 362 -11.85 48.37 15.83
N LEU A 363 -10.69 47.75 15.68
CA LEU A 363 -10.60 46.40 15.14
C LEU A 363 -11.51 45.44 15.91
N ALA A 364 -12.21 44.57 15.20
CA ALA A 364 -13.07 43.54 15.76
C ALA A 364 -12.74 42.17 15.15
N LEU A 365 -13.14 41.13 15.88
CA LEU A 365 -13.06 39.75 15.44
C LEU A 365 -14.44 39.33 14.90
N PHE A 366 -14.53 39.10 13.60
CA PHE A 366 -15.74 38.63 12.93
C PHE A 366 -15.68 37.11 12.75
N THR A 367 -16.75 36.42 13.14
CA THR A 367 -16.93 34.98 12.88
C THR A 367 -18.20 34.72 12.10
N THR A 368 -18.21 33.66 11.29
CA THR A 368 -19.41 33.13 10.65
C THR A 368 -19.39 31.60 10.74
N PRO A 369 -20.47 30.93 11.18
CA PRO A 369 -20.55 29.48 11.18
C PRO A 369 -20.34 28.90 9.78
N LEU A 370 -19.61 27.79 9.68
CA LEU A 370 -19.34 27.12 8.42
C LEU A 370 -20.61 26.59 7.76
N LEU A 371 -21.61 26.22 8.58
CA LEU A 371 -22.91 25.72 8.15
C LEU A 371 -24.03 26.76 8.35
N ASP A 372 -23.72 28.06 8.25
CA ASP A 372 -24.73 29.11 8.15
C ASP A 372 -25.72 28.81 7.03
N GLU A 373 -27.01 29.11 7.21
CA GLU A 373 -28.09 28.78 6.26
C GLU A 373 -27.78 29.24 4.83
N ASN A 374 -27.12 30.40 4.68
CA ASN A 374 -26.78 30.95 3.35
C ASN A 374 -25.46 30.38 2.80
N PHE A 375 -24.56 29.89 3.66
CA PHE A 375 -23.23 29.41 3.29
C PHE A 375 -23.11 27.87 3.27
N ILE A 376 -24.11 27.13 3.76
CA ILE A 376 -24.07 25.68 3.97
C ILE A 376 -23.64 24.88 2.73
N PHE A 377 -23.97 25.35 1.53
CA PHE A 377 -23.53 24.75 0.27
C PHE A 377 -22.01 24.75 0.16
N PHE A 378 -21.38 25.92 0.22
CA PHE A 378 -19.92 26.02 0.16
C PHE A 378 -19.25 25.48 1.43
N GLY A 379 -19.87 25.67 2.59
CA GLY A 379 -19.49 25.04 3.85
C GLY A 379 -19.35 23.53 3.75
N SER A 380 -20.26 22.86 3.03
CA SER A 380 -20.20 21.42 2.77
C SER A 380 -18.97 21.02 1.94
N MET A 381 -18.49 21.89 1.05
CA MET A 381 -17.23 21.67 0.30
C MET A 381 -16.02 21.73 1.24
N PHE A 382 -15.99 22.69 2.16
CA PHE A 382 -14.96 22.76 3.21
C PHE A 382 -15.01 21.53 4.13
N VAL A 383 -16.19 21.02 4.46
CA VAL A 383 -16.35 19.76 5.21
C VAL A 383 -15.75 18.57 4.44
N LEU A 384 -15.93 18.51 3.11
CA LEU A 384 -15.29 17.47 2.30
C LEU A 384 -13.75 17.60 2.30
N GLU A 385 -13.22 18.82 2.26
CA GLU A 385 -11.78 19.07 2.36
C GLU A 385 -11.23 18.64 3.73
N TRP A 386 -11.95 18.91 4.82
CA TRP A 386 -11.62 18.42 6.16
C TRP A 386 -11.68 16.88 6.25
N LEU A 387 -12.71 16.25 5.68
CA LEU A 387 -12.83 14.78 5.56
C LEU A 387 -11.66 14.15 4.80
N ARG A 388 -11.13 14.85 3.79
CA ARG A 388 -9.94 14.44 3.03
C ARG A 388 -8.64 14.75 3.78
N GLY A 389 -8.70 15.39 4.96
CA GLY A 389 -7.55 15.84 5.73
C GLY A 389 -6.77 16.97 5.06
N GLN A 390 -7.39 17.72 4.14
CA GLN A 390 -6.78 18.90 3.49
C GLN A 390 -6.93 20.16 4.34
N ARG A 391 -7.77 20.10 5.38
CA ARG A 391 -7.93 21.13 6.40
C ARG A 391 -8.01 20.47 7.75
N ASP A 392 -7.66 21.24 8.77
CA ASP A 392 -7.79 20.88 10.17
C ASP A 392 -8.89 21.71 10.82
N VAL A 393 -9.53 21.15 11.84
CA VAL A 393 -10.44 21.88 12.72
C VAL A 393 -9.84 21.88 14.11
N VAL A 394 -9.72 23.06 14.70
CA VAL A 394 -9.11 23.24 16.02
C VAL A 394 -10.03 24.08 16.89
N THR A 395 -10.31 23.60 18.09
CA THR A 395 -10.98 24.37 19.13
C THR A 395 -9.94 25.06 19.98
N PHE A 396 -9.99 26.39 20.01
CA PHE A 396 -9.21 27.27 20.86
C PHE A 396 -10.07 27.67 22.05
N ALA A 397 -9.74 27.21 23.25
CA ALA A 397 -10.51 27.46 24.46
C ALA A 397 -9.63 28.17 25.49
N GLY A 398 -10.08 29.31 25.99
CA GLY A 398 -9.47 30.01 27.12
C GLY A 398 -10.50 30.39 28.17
N ASP A 399 -10.10 31.23 29.11
CA ASP A 399 -10.91 31.60 30.28
C ASP A 399 -12.23 32.32 29.92
N HIS A 400 -12.26 33.10 28.85
CA HIS A 400 -13.44 33.91 28.48
C HIS A 400 -14.40 33.18 27.53
N GLY A 401 -13.91 32.17 26.80
CA GLY A 401 -14.70 31.51 25.78
C GLY A 401 -13.90 30.54 24.92
N SER A 402 -14.56 30.02 23.91
CA SER A 402 -13.97 29.06 22.97
C SER A 402 -14.38 29.35 21.53
N LEU A 403 -13.45 29.17 20.60
CA LEU A 403 -13.66 29.28 19.17
C LEU A 403 -13.22 27.98 18.47
N THR A 404 -14.15 27.32 17.78
CA THR A 404 -13.82 26.18 16.90
C THR A 404 -13.64 26.71 15.48
N LEU A 405 -12.42 26.66 14.97
CA LEU A 405 -12.05 27.27 13.70
C LEU A 405 -11.58 26.23 12.70
N LEU A 406 -11.88 26.48 11.42
CA LEU A 406 -11.34 25.73 10.28
C LEU A 406 -10.02 26.33 9.80
N SER A 407 -9.03 25.49 9.48
CA SER A 407 -7.75 25.92 8.92
C SER A 407 -7.84 26.32 7.45
N ASP A 408 -6.80 26.98 6.95
CA ASP A 408 -6.61 27.17 5.52
C ASP A 408 -6.23 25.83 4.84
N LEU A 409 -6.23 25.79 3.51
CA LEU A 409 -5.93 24.59 2.74
C LEU A 409 -4.46 24.16 2.90
N VAL A 410 -4.24 22.92 3.30
CA VAL A 410 -2.93 22.26 3.31
C VAL A 410 -2.62 21.73 1.91
N VAL A 411 -1.56 22.25 1.29
CA VAL A 411 -1.09 21.78 -0.01
C VAL A 411 -0.16 20.59 0.19
N ARG A 412 -0.58 19.40 -0.25
CA ARG A 412 0.23 18.17 -0.15
C ARG A 412 1.04 17.91 -1.40
N THR A 413 2.30 17.52 -1.20
CA THR A 413 3.17 17.00 -2.26
C THR A 413 2.77 15.58 -2.60
N VAL A 414 2.67 15.28 -3.90
CA VAL A 414 2.46 13.92 -4.42
C VAL A 414 3.74 13.50 -5.11
N GLU A 415 4.29 12.36 -4.69
CA GLU A 415 5.48 11.76 -5.27
C GLU A 415 5.13 10.46 -6.01
N PRO A 416 5.85 10.10 -7.08
CA PRO A 416 5.67 8.83 -7.74
C PRO A 416 6.03 7.67 -6.81
N VAL A 417 5.48 6.48 -7.08
CA VAL A 417 5.84 5.26 -6.35
C VAL A 417 7.33 4.97 -6.53
N GLU A 418 8.03 4.72 -5.43
CA GLU A 418 9.44 4.38 -5.44
C GLU A 418 9.66 3.02 -6.12
N ALA A 419 10.30 3.03 -7.29
CA ALA A 419 10.51 1.82 -8.08
C ALA A 419 11.38 0.78 -7.35
N ALA A 420 12.26 1.22 -6.45
CA ALA A 420 13.08 0.33 -5.64
C ALA A 420 12.27 -0.55 -4.66
N GLU A 421 11.05 -0.14 -4.28
CA GLU A 421 10.16 -0.96 -3.43
C GLU A 421 9.60 -2.18 -4.19
N LEU A 422 9.56 -2.13 -5.52
CA LEU A 422 9.15 -3.25 -6.34
C LEU A 422 10.29 -4.26 -6.47
N SER A 423 10.38 -5.20 -5.52
CA SER A 423 11.34 -6.30 -5.57
C SER A 423 11.03 -7.26 -6.74
N SER A 424 11.63 -6.97 -7.90
CA SER A 424 11.46 -7.76 -9.13
C SER A 424 12.62 -8.72 -9.41
N MET A 425 13.68 -8.70 -8.59
CA MET A 425 14.93 -9.45 -8.83
C MET A 425 14.68 -10.95 -9.06
N PHE A 426 13.95 -11.62 -8.19
CA PHE A 426 13.64 -13.04 -8.35
C PHE A 426 12.81 -13.31 -9.62
N ALA A 427 11.81 -12.46 -9.89
CA ALA A 427 10.97 -12.60 -11.07
C ALA A 427 11.79 -12.43 -12.37
N LEU A 428 12.75 -11.51 -12.40
CA LEU A 428 13.65 -11.29 -13.54
C LEU A 428 14.57 -12.50 -13.77
N TYR A 429 15.21 -13.02 -12.71
CA TYR A 429 16.04 -14.24 -12.83
C TYR A 429 15.22 -15.45 -13.29
N ALA A 430 14.03 -15.63 -12.72
CA ALA A 430 13.15 -16.73 -13.10
C ALA A 430 12.65 -16.58 -14.54
N HIS A 431 12.32 -15.37 -14.98
CA HIS A 431 11.95 -15.08 -16.37
C HIS A 431 13.10 -15.40 -17.34
N ALA A 432 14.31 -14.91 -17.06
CA ALA A 432 15.49 -15.18 -17.89
C ALA A 432 15.80 -16.69 -17.96
N THR A 433 15.62 -17.41 -16.85
CA THR A 433 15.76 -18.87 -16.80
C THR A 433 14.72 -19.55 -17.70
N VAL A 434 13.45 -19.16 -17.63
CA VAL A 434 12.39 -19.71 -18.49
C VAL A 434 12.69 -19.43 -19.96
N GLN A 435 13.18 -18.24 -20.31
CA GLN A 435 13.60 -17.90 -21.68
C GLN A 435 14.73 -18.80 -22.17
N TYR A 436 15.80 -18.95 -21.38
CA TYR A 436 16.93 -19.83 -21.69
C TYR A 436 16.45 -21.26 -21.98
N ILE A 437 15.61 -21.82 -21.11
CA ILE A 437 15.07 -23.17 -21.29
C ILE A 437 14.28 -23.27 -22.59
N THR A 438 13.42 -22.28 -22.87
CA THR A 438 12.64 -22.25 -24.11
C THR A 438 13.55 -22.24 -25.34
N TYR A 439 14.61 -21.43 -25.35
CA TYR A 439 15.57 -21.39 -26.47
C TYR A 439 16.31 -22.72 -26.65
N VAL A 440 16.77 -23.35 -25.56
CA VAL A 440 17.44 -24.66 -25.62
C VAL A 440 16.49 -25.73 -26.15
N MET A 441 15.25 -25.78 -25.66
CA MET A 441 14.25 -26.76 -26.12
C MET A 441 13.88 -26.55 -27.59
N ALA A 442 13.74 -25.29 -28.04
CA ALA A 442 13.49 -24.95 -29.44
C ALA A 442 14.67 -25.36 -30.34
N GLY A 443 15.91 -25.09 -29.90
CA GLY A 443 17.13 -25.52 -30.59
C GLY A 443 17.22 -27.05 -30.68
N LEU A 444 16.93 -27.75 -29.59
CA LEU A 444 16.92 -29.22 -29.56
C LEU A 444 15.88 -29.79 -30.53
N ALA A 445 14.67 -29.23 -30.56
CA ALA A 445 13.63 -29.61 -31.51
C ALA A 445 14.04 -29.34 -32.97
N ALA A 446 14.70 -28.22 -33.25
CA ALA A 446 15.18 -27.88 -34.60
C ALA A 446 16.25 -28.86 -35.08
N VAL A 447 17.25 -29.18 -34.24
CA VAL A 447 18.32 -30.14 -34.59
C VAL A 447 17.75 -31.56 -34.72
N ALA A 448 16.82 -31.96 -33.86
CA ALA A 448 16.09 -33.22 -34.02
C ALA A 448 15.36 -33.25 -35.38
N GLY A 449 14.67 -32.17 -35.76
CA GLY A 449 14.04 -32.01 -37.07
C GLY A 449 15.01 -32.18 -38.24
N VAL A 450 16.21 -31.59 -38.16
CA VAL A 450 17.27 -31.80 -39.16
C VAL A 450 17.67 -33.27 -39.23
N TYR A 451 17.85 -33.96 -38.10
CA TYR A 451 18.17 -35.39 -38.10
C TYR A 451 17.06 -36.26 -38.66
N ILE A 452 15.80 -35.91 -38.47
CA ILE A 452 14.65 -36.59 -39.09
C ILE A 452 14.72 -36.45 -40.62
N VAL A 453 14.99 -35.24 -41.13
CA VAL A 453 15.12 -34.96 -42.57
C VAL A 453 16.33 -35.69 -43.17
N VAL A 454 17.50 -35.57 -42.55
CA VAL A 454 18.75 -36.22 -43.00
C VAL A 454 18.61 -37.75 -43.01
N SER A 455 17.89 -38.30 -42.04
CA SER A 455 17.60 -39.74 -41.94
C SER A 455 16.42 -40.18 -42.82
N ARG A 456 15.87 -39.28 -43.67
CA ARG A 456 14.73 -39.54 -44.56
C ARG A 456 13.49 -40.07 -43.84
N GLY A 457 13.22 -39.57 -42.64
CA GLY A 457 12.09 -39.99 -41.80
C GLY A 457 12.26 -41.36 -41.13
N ARG A 458 13.43 -42.00 -41.23
CA ARG A 458 13.73 -43.30 -40.61
C ARG A 458 14.13 -43.11 -39.15
N VAL A 459 13.16 -42.78 -38.31
CA VAL A 459 13.32 -42.47 -36.88
C VAL A 459 12.18 -43.09 -36.07
N GLU A 460 12.39 -43.35 -34.78
CA GLU A 460 11.31 -43.76 -33.90
C GLU A 460 10.49 -42.54 -33.47
N GLY A 461 9.36 -42.31 -34.14
CA GLY A 461 8.54 -41.12 -33.93
C GLY A 461 7.99 -40.99 -32.49
N LEU A 462 7.70 -42.11 -31.81
CA LEU A 462 7.21 -42.08 -30.43
C LEU A 462 8.25 -41.54 -29.46
N ASN A 463 9.54 -41.80 -29.70
CA ASN A 463 10.62 -41.27 -28.86
C ASN A 463 10.71 -39.74 -28.94
N MET A 464 10.23 -39.13 -30.03
CA MET A 464 10.24 -37.66 -30.18
C MET A 464 9.23 -36.98 -29.26
N LEU A 465 8.18 -37.68 -28.83
CA LEU A 465 7.22 -37.17 -27.84
C LEU A 465 7.82 -37.07 -26.43
N GLU A 466 8.94 -37.74 -26.19
CA GLU A 466 9.69 -37.72 -24.93
C GLU A 466 10.75 -36.59 -24.89
N LEU A 467 10.65 -35.61 -25.81
CA LEU A 467 11.54 -34.45 -25.88
C LEU A 467 11.61 -33.69 -24.54
N SER A 468 10.48 -33.45 -23.87
CA SER A 468 10.47 -32.75 -22.59
C SER A 468 11.04 -33.59 -21.44
N ARG A 469 10.77 -34.89 -21.43
CA ARG A 469 11.12 -35.79 -20.32
C ARG A 469 12.54 -36.33 -20.39
N VAL A 470 13.05 -36.60 -21.59
CA VAL A 470 14.42 -37.08 -21.79
C VAL A 470 15.30 -35.93 -22.25
N GLY A 471 14.93 -35.27 -23.35
CA GLY A 471 15.71 -34.16 -23.91
C GLY A 471 15.87 -32.99 -22.94
N GLY A 472 14.78 -32.52 -22.32
CA GLY A 472 14.83 -31.44 -21.34
C GLY A 472 15.73 -31.78 -20.14
N ILE A 473 15.61 -32.98 -19.59
CA ILE A 473 16.42 -33.38 -18.43
C ILE A 473 17.91 -33.47 -18.77
N VAL A 474 18.24 -33.99 -19.94
CA VAL A 474 19.64 -34.18 -20.38
C VAL A 474 20.31 -32.85 -20.77
N TRP A 475 19.61 -31.99 -21.49
CA TRP A 475 20.19 -30.77 -22.07
C TRP A 475 20.08 -29.54 -21.17
N VAL A 476 19.06 -29.47 -20.33
CA VAL A 476 18.81 -28.33 -19.43
C VAL A 476 19.17 -28.68 -17.99
N GLY A 477 18.84 -29.88 -17.55
CA GLY A 477 19.05 -30.33 -16.18
C GLY A 477 17.87 -30.07 -15.24
N ARG A 478 17.73 -30.95 -14.24
CA ARG A 478 16.61 -30.92 -13.28
C ARG A 478 16.46 -29.58 -12.54
N PRO A 479 17.52 -28.91 -12.02
CA PRO A 479 17.35 -27.69 -11.23
C PRO A 479 16.70 -26.54 -11.99
N LEU A 480 17.07 -26.31 -13.25
CA LEU A 480 16.48 -25.24 -14.06
C LEU A 480 15.02 -25.58 -14.45
N LEU A 481 14.73 -26.86 -14.70
CA LEU A 481 13.35 -27.32 -14.92
C LEU A 481 12.48 -27.19 -13.65
N VAL A 482 13.06 -27.35 -12.46
CA VAL A 482 12.36 -27.04 -11.20
C VAL A 482 11.96 -25.57 -11.19
N VAL A 483 12.89 -24.64 -11.48
CA VAL A 483 12.57 -23.20 -11.56
C VAL A 483 11.44 -22.93 -12.54
N ARG A 484 11.49 -23.53 -13.74
CA ARG A 484 10.42 -23.41 -14.75
C ARG A 484 9.06 -23.87 -14.21
N SER A 485 9.00 -25.08 -13.66
CA SER A 485 7.75 -25.61 -13.09
C SER A 485 7.25 -24.79 -11.90
N PHE A 486 8.16 -24.27 -11.07
CA PHE A 486 7.85 -23.43 -9.93
C PHE A 486 7.25 -22.09 -10.35
N THR A 487 7.78 -21.45 -11.40
CA THR A 487 7.17 -20.23 -11.94
C THR A 487 5.74 -20.48 -12.42
N ALA A 488 5.47 -21.63 -13.04
CA ALA A 488 4.11 -21.99 -13.47
C ALA A 488 3.16 -22.21 -12.28
N LEU A 489 3.63 -22.89 -11.23
CA LEU A 489 2.86 -23.05 -9.98
C LEU A 489 2.52 -21.70 -9.36
N CYS A 490 3.49 -20.78 -9.31
CA CYS A 490 3.27 -19.41 -8.81
C CYS A 490 2.28 -18.65 -9.69
N LEU A 491 2.40 -18.72 -11.02
CA LEU A 491 1.47 -18.06 -11.95
C LEU A 491 0.03 -18.56 -11.79
N LEU A 492 -0.18 -19.89 -11.74
CA LEU A 492 -1.50 -20.49 -11.54
C LEU A 492 -2.07 -20.28 -10.12
N SER A 493 -1.23 -19.84 -9.19
CA SER A 493 -1.60 -19.53 -7.80
C SER A 493 -1.67 -18.04 -7.52
N THR A 494 -1.51 -17.20 -8.56
CA THR A 494 -1.60 -15.74 -8.49
C THR A 494 -2.77 -15.24 -9.34
N ALA A 495 -3.54 -14.29 -8.81
CA ALA A 495 -4.52 -13.52 -9.56
C ALA A 495 -3.78 -12.55 -10.48
N THR A 496 -3.50 -12.96 -11.71
CA THR A 496 -2.79 -12.15 -12.72
C THR A 496 -3.68 -11.13 -13.43
N SER A 497 -4.95 -11.01 -13.02
CA SER A 497 -6.01 -10.37 -13.81
C SER A 497 -6.44 -8.98 -13.35
N LEU A 498 -5.85 -8.41 -12.30
CA LEU A 498 -6.21 -7.08 -11.85
C LEU A 498 -5.55 -6.02 -12.74
N SER A 499 -6.29 -5.56 -13.75
CA SER A 499 -5.86 -4.49 -14.65
C SER A 499 -6.59 -3.18 -14.34
N LEU A 500 -5.93 -2.06 -14.64
CA LEU A 500 -6.60 -0.78 -14.75
C LEU A 500 -7.39 -0.78 -16.04
N HIS A 501 -8.71 -0.86 -15.91
CA HIS A 501 -9.64 -0.85 -17.01
C HIS A 501 -10.15 0.57 -17.23
N TYR A 502 -10.11 0.98 -18.51
CA TYR A 502 -10.60 2.26 -19.00
C TYR A 502 -11.88 2.01 -19.82
N PRO A 503 -13.03 1.79 -19.17
CA PRO A 503 -14.29 1.56 -19.87
C PRO A 503 -14.72 2.77 -20.70
N SER A 504 -14.19 3.96 -20.37
CA SER A 504 -14.37 5.20 -21.12
C SER A 504 -13.20 6.16 -20.84
N PRO A 505 -13.05 7.26 -21.59
CA PRO A 505 -12.05 8.29 -21.28
C PRO A 505 -12.34 9.06 -19.98
N HIS A 506 -13.45 8.78 -19.30
CA HIS A 506 -13.95 9.53 -18.14
C HIS A 506 -14.00 8.72 -16.84
N LEU A 507 -13.71 7.42 -16.91
CA LEU A 507 -13.73 6.53 -15.75
C LEU A 507 -12.54 5.58 -15.82
N VAL A 508 -11.88 5.44 -14.68
CA VAL A 508 -10.84 4.44 -14.45
C VAL A 508 -11.33 3.53 -13.34
N SER A 509 -11.24 2.23 -13.56
CA SER A 509 -11.69 1.23 -12.60
C SER A 509 -10.73 0.05 -12.57
N PHE A 510 -10.67 -0.65 -11.45
CA PHE A 510 -10.01 -1.94 -11.40
C PHE A 510 -10.96 -2.99 -11.97
N ALA A 511 -10.51 -3.77 -12.95
CA ALA A 511 -11.25 -4.90 -13.47
C ALA A 511 -10.42 -6.18 -13.32
N THR A 512 -11.13 -7.29 -13.14
CA THR A 512 -10.54 -8.63 -13.25
C THR A 512 -10.82 -9.18 -14.64
N GLU A 513 -9.78 -9.28 -15.46
CA GLU A 513 -9.89 -9.91 -16.78
C GLU A 513 -9.81 -11.44 -16.66
N ALA A 514 -10.76 -12.15 -17.28
CA ALA A 514 -10.67 -13.60 -17.33
C ALA A 514 -9.42 -14.00 -18.14
N SER A 515 -8.53 -14.79 -17.53
CA SER A 515 -7.39 -15.35 -18.27
C SER A 515 -7.91 -16.23 -19.40
N SER A 516 -7.33 -16.08 -20.60
CA SER A 516 -7.74 -16.91 -21.73
C SER A 516 -7.54 -18.40 -21.42
N ALA A 517 -8.43 -19.25 -21.97
CA ALA A 517 -8.30 -20.69 -21.80
C ALA A 517 -6.94 -21.19 -22.33
N LEU A 518 -6.43 -20.58 -23.41
CA LEU A 518 -5.13 -20.92 -23.98
C LEU A 518 -3.98 -20.63 -23.00
N THR A 519 -3.92 -19.43 -22.41
CA THR A 519 -2.86 -19.09 -21.45
C THR A 519 -2.93 -19.97 -20.20
N THR A 520 -4.14 -20.32 -19.76
CA THR A 520 -4.35 -21.25 -18.64
C THR A 520 -3.84 -22.66 -18.98
N CYS A 521 -4.20 -23.19 -20.15
CA CYS A 521 -3.73 -24.52 -20.59
C CYS A 521 -2.22 -24.56 -20.82
N LEU A 522 -1.63 -23.48 -21.33
CA LEU A 522 -0.18 -23.35 -21.48
C LEU A 522 0.51 -23.33 -20.12
N ALA A 523 0.06 -22.49 -19.18
CA ALA A 523 0.61 -22.45 -17.82
C ALA A 523 0.44 -23.80 -17.08
N ALA A 524 -0.70 -24.47 -17.25
CA ALA A 524 -0.91 -25.83 -16.74
C ALA A 524 0.05 -26.85 -17.36
N SER A 525 0.39 -26.71 -18.64
CA SER A 525 1.38 -27.58 -19.29
C SER A 525 2.78 -27.40 -18.70
N GLU A 526 3.12 -26.19 -18.28
CA GLU A 526 4.41 -25.88 -17.63
C GLU A 526 4.54 -26.53 -16.23
N VAL A 527 3.42 -26.81 -15.56
CA VAL A 527 3.44 -27.60 -14.31
C VAL A 527 3.90 -29.05 -14.55
N THR A 528 3.67 -29.59 -15.75
CA THR A 528 4.05 -30.99 -16.07
C THR A 528 5.55 -31.22 -16.13
N TRP A 529 6.38 -30.17 -16.20
CA TRP A 529 7.82 -30.30 -16.02
C TRP A 529 8.18 -30.90 -14.65
N LEU A 530 7.46 -30.52 -13.59
CA LEU A 530 7.65 -31.10 -12.26
C LEU A 530 7.25 -32.59 -12.23
N VAL A 531 6.20 -32.96 -12.96
CA VAL A 531 5.82 -34.37 -13.16
C VAL A 531 6.96 -35.14 -13.83
N GLY A 532 7.56 -34.58 -14.89
CA GLY A 532 8.72 -35.18 -15.56
C GLY A 532 9.91 -35.39 -14.63
N ILE A 533 10.24 -34.40 -13.80
CA ILE A 533 11.35 -34.49 -12.84
C ILE A 533 11.09 -35.57 -11.78
N LEU A 534 9.87 -35.63 -11.23
CA LEU A 534 9.51 -36.67 -10.26
C LEU A 534 9.61 -38.06 -10.89
N ASN A 535 9.06 -38.23 -12.10
CA ASN A 535 9.17 -39.50 -12.82
C ASN A 535 10.64 -39.89 -13.03
N ASP A 536 11.49 -38.97 -13.47
CA ASP A 536 12.92 -39.22 -13.71
C ASP A 536 13.70 -39.59 -12.44
N ILE A 537 13.40 -38.96 -11.31
CA ILE A 537 13.96 -39.35 -10.00
C ILE A 537 13.50 -40.77 -9.62
N PHE A 538 12.22 -41.09 -9.84
CA PHE A 538 11.64 -42.37 -9.48
C PHE A 538 11.90 -43.50 -10.50
N LEU A 539 12.52 -43.22 -11.66
CA LEU A 539 12.84 -44.23 -12.68
C LEU A 539 13.64 -45.42 -12.12
N ALA A 540 14.49 -45.20 -11.11
CA ALA A 540 15.24 -46.28 -10.44
C ALA A 540 14.31 -47.32 -9.77
N ILE A 541 13.12 -46.90 -9.36
CA ILE A 541 12.10 -47.70 -8.68
C ILE A 541 11.04 -48.17 -9.69
N THR A 542 10.54 -47.28 -10.54
CA THR A 542 9.40 -47.56 -11.44
C THR A 542 9.81 -48.33 -12.68
N ARG A 543 11.05 -48.18 -13.15
CA ARG A 543 11.69 -48.94 -14.24
C ARG A 543 10.75 -49.18 -15.43
N GLU A 544 10.47 -50.43 -15.78
CA GLU A 544 9.70 -50.84 -16.97
C GLU A 544 8.22 -50.43 -16.88
N HIS A 545 7.70 -50.11 -15.69
CA HIS A 545 6.34 -49.58 -15.56
C HIS A 545 6.23 -48.13 -16.06
N SER A 546 7.33 -47.37 -16.09
CA SER A 546 7.34 -45.93 -16.37
C SER A 546 6.76 -45.59 -17.75
N ILE A 547 7.15 -46.35 -18.79
CA ILE A 547 6.66 -46.12 -20.17
C ILE A 547 5.12 -46.22 -20.28
N ARG A 548 4.46 -46.96 -19.38
CA ARG A 548 3.02 -47.21 -19.41
C ARG A 548 2.21 -46.09 -18.77
N TYR A 549 2.73 -45.43 -17.72
CA TYR A 549 1.95 -44.46 -16.94
C TYR A 549 2.38 -43.01 -17.12
N VAL A 550 3.63 -42.74 -17.49
CA VAL A 550 4.20 -41.39 -17.44
C VAL A 550 3.44 -40.43 -18.37
N THR A 551 3.08 -40.82 -19.60
CA THR A 551 2.22 -40.04 -20.52
C THR A 551 0.83 -39.77 -19.97
N ILE A 552 0.15 -40.81 -19.48
CA ILE A 552 -1.19 -40.70 -18.90
C ILE A 552 -1.18 -39.76 -17.69
N ASN A 553 -0.19 -39.90 -16.81
CA ASN A 553 -0.05 -39.07 -15.62
C ASN A 553 0.19 -37.60 -15.95
N SER A 554 1.07 -37.27 -16.90
CA SER A 554 1.25 -35.87 -17.31
C SER A 554 -0.01 -35.26 -17.94
N VAL A 555 -0.74 -36.02 -18.76
CA VAL A 555 -2.02 -35.57 -19.35
C VAL A 555 -3.07 -35.38 -18.26
N LEU A 556 -3.14 -36.29 -17.29
CA LEU A 556 -4.05 -36.19 -16.16
C LEU A 556 -3.76 -34.96 -15.30
N VAL A 557 -2.50 -34.76 -14.89
CA VAL A 557 -2.10 -33.59 -14.09
C VAL A 557 -2.37 -32.30 -14.86
N TRP A 558 -2.03 -32.26 -16.15
CA TRP A 558 -2.33 -31.11 -17.00
C TRP A 558 -3.83 -30.80 -17.04
N ALA A 559 -4.67 -31.80 -17.31
CA ALA A 559 -6.11 -31.65 -17.37
C ALA A 559 -6.68 -31.20 -16.02
N VAL A 560 -6.27 -31.83 -14.91
CA VAL A 560 -6.73 -31.46 -13.56
C VAL A 560 -6.29 -30.05 -13.20
N ALA A 561 -5.04 -29.66 -13.46
CA ALA A 561 -4.54 -28.32 -13.15
C ALA A 561 -5.23 -27.23 -14.00
N ALA A 562 -5.46 -27.50 -15.29
CA ALA A 562 -6.21 -26.61 -16.18
C ALA A 562 -7.67 -26.47 -15.71
N CYS A 563 -8.38 -27.58 -15.50
CA CYS A 563 -9.75 -27.58 -15.00
C CYS A 563 -9.88 -26.88 -13.65
N LEU A 564 -8.98 -27.16 -12.70
CA LEU A 564 -9.00 -26.52 -11.38
C LEU A 564 -8.82 -25.00 -11.49
N THR A 565 -7.98 -24.53 -12.42
CA THR A 565 -7.74 -23.09 -12.63
C THR A 565 -8.90 -22.41 -13.34
N THR A 566 -9.53 -23.08 -14.30
CA THR A 566 -10.72 -22.56 -14.99
C THR A 566 -11.97 -22.56 -14.09
N LEU A 567 -12.20 -23.64 -13.33
CA LEU A 567 -13.40 -23.80 -12.50
C LEU A 567 -13.31 -23.02 -11.19
N ARG A 568 -12.11 -22.92 -10.61
CA ARG A 568 -11.84 -22.18 -9.36
C ARG A 568 -10.64 -21.24 -9.56
N PRO A 569 -10.83 -20.12 -10.30
CA PRO A 569 -9.79 -19.15 -10.54
C PRO A 569 -9.36 -18.46 -9.24
N VAL A 570 -8.10 -18.05 -9.17
CA VAL A 570 -7.55 -17.32 -8.04
C VAL A 570 -8.09 -15.88 -8.08
N GLN A 571 -8.65 -15.42 -6.96
CA GLN A 571 -9.19 -14.07 -6.82
C GLN A 571 -8.32 -13.25 -5.87
N HIS A 572 -8.12 -11.97 -6.17
CA HIS A 572 -7.43 -11.06 -5.26
C HIS A 572 -8.27 -10.84 -3.99
N LYS A 573 -7.61 -10.65 -2.85
CA LYS A 573 -8.27 -10.35 -1.58
C LYS A 573 -7.62 -9.14 -0.93
N ALA A 574 -8.37 -8.04 -0.80
CA ALA A 574 -7.95 -6.87 -0.05
C ALA A 574 -8.57 -6.92 1.35
N ASN A 575 -7.75 -6.80 2.39
CA ASN A 575 -8.18 -6.62 3.76
C ASN A 575 -7.66 -5.27 4.26
N MET A 576 -8.58 -4.33 4.49
CA MET A 576 -8.25 -3.02 5.02
C MET A 576 -8.31 -3.07 6.55
N ALA A 577 -7.17 -2.86 7.19
CA ALA A 577 -7.03 -2.91 8.63
C ALA A 577 -6.07 -1.80 9.03
N PHE A 578 -6.61 -0.58 9.14
CA PHE A 578 -5.83 0.59 9.49
C PHE A 578 -5.39 0.51 10.95
N ARG A 579 -4.09 0.42 11.18
CA ARG A 579 -3.47 0.37 12.51
C ARG A 579 -2.29 1.32 12.56
N CYS A 580 -2.32 2.26 13.48
CA CYS A 580 -1.21 3.18 13.74
C CYS A 580 -0.66 2.97 15.14
N VAL A 581 0.65 3.03 15.28
CA VAL A 581 1.36 2.94 16.56
C VAL A 581 2.35 4.10 16.63
N PRO A 582 2.31 4.94 17.68
CA PRO A 582 3.35 5.93 17.93
C PRO A 582 4.67 5.21 18.21
N THR A 583 5.71 5.50 17.43
CA THR A 583 7.08 5.00 17.67
C THR A 583 7.88 6.00 18.50
N ALA A 584 7.55 7.28 18.41
CA ALA A 584 7.95 8.34 19.32
C ALA A 584 6.72 9.17 19.67
N LEU A 585 6.36 9.24 20.95
CA LEU A 585 5.18 9.97 21.41
C LEU A 585 5.22 11.40 20.90
N ASP A 586 4.17 11.81 20.19
CA ASP A 586 4.02 13.17 19.68
C ASP A 586 5.19 13.64 18.78
N LEU A 587 5.82 12.70 18.05
CA LEU A 587 6.88 13.02 17.09
C LEU A 587 6.88 12.10 15.86
N GLN A 588 6.64 10.79 16.02
CA GLN A 588 6.64 9.83 14.90
C GLN A 588 5.59 8.73 15.10
N VAL A 589 4.84 8.44 14.04
CA VAL A 589 3.82 7.39 14.00
C VAL A 589 4.10 6.44 12.83
N THR A 590 3.96 5.15 13.07
CA THR A 590 4.02 4.11 12.03
C THR A 590 2.64 3.48 11.87
N CYS A 591 2.14 3.48 10.64
CA CYS A 591 0.83 2.99 10.26
C CYS A 591 0.92 1.85 9.25
N SER A 592 -0.02 0.92 9.34
CA SER A 592 -0.30 -0.06 8.31
C SER A 592 -1.75 0.10 7.86
N THR A 593 -1.97 0.27 6.56
CA THR A 593 -3.31 0.50 5.99
C THR A 593 -4.06 -0.80 5.71
N GLY A 594 -3.37 -1.81 5.19
CA GLY A 594 -4.00 -3.08 4.82
C GLY A 594 -3.10 -4.04 4.06
N THR A 595 -3.64 -5.21 3.77
CA THR A 595 -2.97 -6.30 3.04
C THR A 595 -3.76 -6.65 1.78
N ILE A 596 -3.10 -6.65 0.63
CA ILE A 596 -3.64 -7.08 -0.66
C ILE A 596 -2.98 -8.40 -1.03
N ALA A 597 -3.71 -9.50 -0.90
CA ALA A 597 -3.27 -10.81 -1.34
C ALA A 597 -3.59 -10.99 -2.82
N ILE A 598 -2.54 -11.15 -3.63
CA ILE A 598 -2.65 -11.48 -5.05
C ILE A 598 -2.31 -12.95 -5.31
N GLY A 599 -1.57 -13.62 -4.43
CA GLY A 599 -1.29 -15.05 -4.54
C GLY A 599 -1.51 -15.81 -3.25
N PHE A 600 -1.69 -17.12 -3.36
CA PHE A 600 -2.10 -17.99 -2.26
C PHE A 600 -1.24 -19.27 -2.19
N LEU A 601 -0.57 -19.44 -1.05
CA LEU A 601 0.28 -20.61 -0.78
C LEU A 601 -0.51 -21.92 -0.79
N ASP A 602 -1.74 -21.90 -0.25
CA ASP A 602 -2.63 -23.06 -0.24
C ASP A 602 -2.87 -23.61 -1.66
N ARG A 603 -2.92 -22.72 -2.65
CA ARG A 603 -3.11 -23.11 -4.05
C ARG A 603 -1.85 -23.76 -4.63
N VAL A 604 -0.67 -23.25 -4.31
CA VAL A 604 0.61 -23.86 -4.70
C VAL A 604 0.72 -25.26 -4.11
N LEU A 605 0.44 -25.40 -2.80
CA LEU A 605 0.49 -26.68 -2.10
C LEU A 605 -0.53 -27.68 -2.66
N LEU A 606 -1.74 -27.22 -3.00
CA LEU A 606 -2.75 -28.05 -3.64
C LEU A 606 -2.29 -28.59 -5.00
N LEU A 607 -1.67 -27.75 -5.84
CA LEU A 607 -1.14 -28.18 -7.14
C LEU A 607 0.01 -29.19 -6.97
N ILE A 608 0.91 -28.98 -6.01
CA ILE A 608 1.97 -29.95 -5.67
C ILE A 608 1.37 -31.26 -5.19
N LEU A 609 0.34 -31.21 -4.33
CA LEU A 609 -0.36 -32.39 -3.85
C LEU A 609 -0.99 -33.17 -5.00
N ILE A 610 -1.66 -32.49 -5.95
CA ILE A 610 -2.23 -33.12 -7.15
C ILE A 610 -1.15 -33.85 -7.95
N ILE A 611 0.01 -33.22 -8.16
CA ILE A 611 1.13 -33.84 -8.87
C ILE A 611 1.56 -35.14 -8.17
N VAL A 612 1.78 -35.11 -6.86
CA VAL A 612 2.25 -36.29 -6.10
C VAL A 612 1.20 -37.40 -6.07
N VAL A 613 -0.07 -37.06 -5.83
CA VAL A 613 -1.18 -38.03 -5.77
C VAL A 613 -1.42 -38.68 -7.13
N CYS A 614 -1.48 -37.89 -8.22
CA CYS A 614 -1.64 -38.44 -9.57
C CYS A 614 -0.49 -39.38 -9.93
N ASN A 615 0.77 -39.01 -9.62
CA ASN A 615 1.92 -39.89 -9.82
C ASN A 615 1.75 -41.23 -9.08
N GLY A 616 1.43 -41.18 -7.79
CA GLY A 616 1.26 -42.38 -6.96
C GLY A 616 0.12 -43.28 -7.42
N VAL A 617 -1.04 -42.69 -7.74
CA VAL A 617 -2.23 -43.43 -8.22
C VAL A 617 -1.96 -44.05 -9.59
N CYS A 618 -1.41 -43.30 -10.55
CA CYS A 618 -1.10 -43.82 -11.87
C CYS A 618 -0.08 -44.97 -11.80
N TYR A 619 0.97 -44.82 -11.00
CA TYR A 619 1.95 -45.89 -10.79
C TYR A 619 1.33 -47.12 -10.13
N GLY A 620 0.56 -46.94 -9.04
CA GLY A 620 -0.08 -48.03 -8.31
C GLY A 620 -1.07 -48.82 -9.17
N LEU A 621 -1.90 -48.12 -9.96
CA LEU A 621 -2.82 -48.75 -10.91
C LEU A 621 -2.08 -49.53 -11.98
N VAL A 622 -1.04 -48.95 -12.58
CA VAL A 622 -0.26 -49.65 -13.62
C VAL A 622 0.48 -50.86 -13.06
N ARG A 623 1.03 -50.76 -11.86
CA ARG A 623 1.69 -51.88 -11.18
C ARG A 623 0.72 -53.02 -10.87
N SER A 624 -0.51 -52.70 -10.47
CA SER A 624 -1.54 -53.69 -10.12
C SER A 624 -2.17 -54.35 -11.35
N LEU A 625 -2.54 -53.55 -12.36
CA LEU A 625 -3.31 -54.00 -13.52
C LEU A 625 -2.44 -54.54 -14.66
N TRP A 626 -1.20 -54.08 -14.77
CA TRP A 626 -0.25 -54.49 -15.83
C TRP A 626 1.12 -54.81 -15.23
N PRO A 627 1.27 -55.98 -14.58
CA PRO A 627 2.58 -56.49 -14.20
C PRO A 627 3.49 -56.58 -15.44
N VAL A 628 4.77 -56.30 -15.25
CA VAL A 628 5.77 -56.34 -16.33
C VAL A 628 6.12 -57.81 -16.61
N SER A 629 5.97 -58.24 -17.86
CA SER A 629 6.48 -59.53 -18.32
C SER A 629 8.01 -59.47 -18.38
N ALA A 630 8.68 -60.51 -17.91
CA ALA A 630 10.15 -60.65 -17.96
C ALA A 630 10.75 -60.65 -19.39
N SER A 631 9.91 -60.58 -20.43
CA SER A 631 10.28 -60.68 -21.84
C SER A 631 10.60 -59.35 -22.55
N VAL A 632 10.57 -58.21 -21.87
CA VAL A 632 10.89 -56.91 -22.50
C VAL A 632 12.40 -56.70 -22.52
N ARG A 633 13.03 -56.97 -23.67
CA ARG A 633 14.47 -56.75 -23.87
C ARG A 633 14.79 -55.25 -23.95
N ARG A 634 15.74 -54.78 -23.14
CA ARG A 634 16.24 -53.40 -23.11
C ARG A 634 17.74 -53.38 -23.32
N SER A 635 18.25 -52.31 -23.91
CA SER A 635 19.70 -52.13 -24.06
C SER A 635 20.36 -51.92 -22.68
N GLU A 636 21.54 -52.49 -22.52
CA GLU A 636 22.41 -52.33 -21.35
C GLU A 636 23.55 -51.33 -21.59
N SER A 637 23.56 -50.68 -22.76
CA SER A 637 24.59 -49.69 -23.09
C SER A 637 24.70 -48.58 -22.04
N LEU A 638 25.93 -48.36 -21.56
CA LEU A 638 26.26 -47.32 -20.58
C LEU A 638 26.11 -45.89 -21.11
N LEU A 639 25.94 -45.72 -22.43
CA LEU A 639 25.73 -44.43 -23.07
C LEU A 639 24.28 -43.92 -22.94
N LEU A 640 23.34 -44.80 -22.54
CA LEU A 640 21.94 -44.46 -22.34
C LEU A 640 21.69 -43.85 -20.96
N THR A 641 20.89 -42.79 -20.94
CA THR A 641 20.31 -42.28 -19.69
C THR A 641 19.18 -43.18 -19.20
N ALA A 642 18.87 -43.13 -17.90
CA ALA A 642 17.73 -43.86 -17.34
C ALA A 642 16.42 -43.56 -18.10
N GLY A 643 16.19 -42.28 -18.43
CA GLY A 643 15.07 -41.85 -19.26
C GLY A 643 15.07 -42.52 -20.64
N ALA A 644 16.19 -42.52 -21.35
CA ALA A 644 16.29 -43.20 -22.65
C ALA A 644 16.08 -44.72 -22.53
N LYS A 645 16.63 -45.37 -21.49
CA LYS A 645 16.48 -46.82 -21.27
C LYS A 645 15.03 -47.23 -21.00
N PHE A 646 14.32 -46.49 -20.15
CA PHE A 646 12.99 -46.89 -19.68
C PHE A 646 11.81 -46.21 -20.39
N LEU A 647 11.99 -45.05 -21.04
CA LEU A 647 10.91 -44.32 -21.72
C LEU A 647 10.94 -44.48 -23.24
N PHE A 648 12.09 -44.72 -23.88
CA PHE A 648 12.12 -44.93 -25.33
C PHE A 648 11.62 -46.31 -25.73
N SER A 649 10.94 -46.39 -26.87
CA SER A 649 10.69 -47.65 -27.56
C SER A 649 11.98 -48.19 -28.17
N HIS A 650 12.27 -49.46 -27.91
CA HIS A 650 13.40 -50.18 -28.50
C HIS A 650 12.94 -51.20 -29.55
N ASP A 651 11.63 -51.32 -29.75
CA ASP A 651 11.02 -52.36 -30.58
C ASP A 651 11.41 -52.17 -32.06
N GLY A 652 12.04 -53.19 -32.64
CA GLY A 652 12.52 -53.15 -34.03
C GLY A 652 13.85 -52.42 -34.26
N TRP A 653 14.48 -51.87 -33.20
CA TRP A 653 15.78 -51.19 -33.23
C TRP A 653 16.92 -52.01 -32.59
N LEU A 654 16.60 -53.16 -32.00
CA LEU A 654 17.57 -54.14 -31.50
C LEU A 654 17.86 -55.20 -32.56
N LEU A 655 19.15 -55.42 -32.88
CA LEU A 655 19.62 -56.50 -33.75
C LEU A 655 20.77 -57.22 -33.05
N GLY A 656 20.54 -58.47 -32.61
CA GLY A 656 21.48 -59.18 -31.75
C GLY A 656 21.63 -58.47 -30.40
N ASP A 657 22.88 -58.20 -30.00
CA ASP A 657 23.25 -57.50 -28.75
C ASP A 657 23.60 -56.01 -28.99
N VAL A 658 23.11 -55.45 -30.10
CA VAL A 658 23.36 -54.05 -30.49
C VAL A 658 22.04 -53.30 -30.64
N TYR A 659 21.91 -52.21 -29.90
CA TYR A 659 20.82 -51.25 -30.04
C TYR A 659 21.20 -50.18 -31.07
N TYR A 660 20.48 -50.14 -32.18
CA TYR A 660 20.66 -49.15 -33.22
C TYR A 660 19.76 -47.95 -32.93
N MET A 661 20.26 -46.99 -32.16
CA MET A 661 19.51 -45.81 -31.77
C MET A 661 19.41 -44.81 -32.93
N ASP A 662 18.21 -44.41 -33.34
CA ASP A 662 18.09 -43.40 -34.40
C ASP A 662 18.72 -42.06 -33.97
N ARG A 663 19.20 -41.27 -34.93
CA ARG A 663 19.98 -40.05 -34.65
C ARG A 663 19.19 -38.99 -33.89
N ALA A 664 17.87 -38.93 -34.10
CA ALA A 664 17.03 -37.97 -33.38
C ALA A 664 16.84 -38.42 -31.93
N SER A 665 16.56 -39.70 -31.68
CA SER A 665 16.50 -40.26 -30.31
C SER A 665 17.85 -40.13 -29.61
N ALA A 666 18.96 -40.38 -30.31
CA ALA A 666 20.32 -40.22 -29.80
C ALA A 666 20.56 -38.78 -29.32
N LEU A 667 20.14 -37.78 -30.11
CA LEU A 667 20.20 -36.38 -29.73
C LEU A 667 19.42 -36.08 -28.44
N LEU A 668 18.18 -36.58 -28.32
CA LEU A 668 17.37 -36.42 -27.10
C LEU A 668 18.05 -37.06 -25.88
N SER A 669 18.78 -38.16 -26.06
CA SER A 669 19.60 -38.80 -25.03
C SER A 669 20.95 -38.11 -24.76
N GLY A 670 21.26 -37.01 -25.48
CA GLY A 670 22.49 -36.23 -25.32
C GLY A 670 23.68 -36.73 -26.13
N LEU A 671 23.44 -37.54 -27.17
CA LEU A 671 24.45 -38.04 -28.10
C LEU A 671 24.32 -37.33 -29.45
N VAL A 672 25.22 -36.39 -29.72
CA VAL A 672 25.26 -35.66 -30.99
C VAL A 672 26.06 -36.48 -32.00
N THR A 673 25.44 -36.82 -33.13
CA THR A 673 26.08 -37.66 -34.16
C THR A 673 26.47 -36.83 -35.38
N VAL A 674 27.73 -36.93 -35.81
CA VAL A 674 28.25 -36.27 -37.02
C VAL A 674 28.99 -37.30 -37.86
N SER A 675 28.64 -37.38 -39.15
CA SER A 675 29.38 -38.20 -40.11
C SER A 675 30.52 -37.37 -40.69
N TRP A 676 31.76 -37.76 -40.43
CA TRP A 676 32.95 -37.06 -40.93
C TRP A 676 33.91 -38.05 -41.58
N ARG A 677 34.27 -37.83 -42.85
CA ARG A 677 35.22 -38.66 -43.62
C ARG A 677 34.93 -40.18 -43.55
N GLY A 678 33.65 -40.56 -43.56
CA GLY A 678 33.21 -41.96 -43.54
C GLY A 678 33.18 -42.62 -42.14
N SER A 679 33.52 -41.89 -41.07
CA SER A 679 33.38 -42.34 -39.68
C SER A 679 32.26 -41.60 -38.96
N LEU A 680 31.50 -42.29 -38.10
CA LEU A 680 30.47 -41.68 -37.26
C LEU A 680 31.12 -41.20 -35.96
N LEU A 681 31.22 -39.89 -35.78
CA LEU A 681 31.66 -39.27 -34.54
C LEU A 681 30.45 -39.04 -33.63
N VAL A 682 30.59 -39.40 -32.36
CA VAL A 682 29.56 -39.20 -31.33
C VAL A 682 30.13 -38.29 -30.25
N PHE A 683 29.50 -37.15 -30.06
CA PHE A 683 29.76 -36.28 -28.93
C PHE A 683 28.71 -36.53 -27.85
N ASP A 684 29.15 -37.08 -26.71
CA ASP A 684 28.30 -37.25 -25.55
C ASP A 684 28.34 -35.98 -24.69
N VAL A 685 27.23 -35.23 -24.70
CA VAL A 685 27.05 -33.99 -23.96
C VAL A 685 27.09 -34.23 -22.45
N LYS A 686 26.74 -35.45 -22.01
CA LYS A 686 26.67 -35.82 -20.58
C LYS A 686 28.07 -35.91 -19.97
N THR A 687 29.01 -36.49 -20.72
CA THR A 687 30.41 -36.67 -20.29
C THR A 687 31.37 -35.67 -20.92
N TRP A 688 30.90 -34.83 -21.85
CA TRP A 688 31.71 -33.89 -22.65
C TRP A 688 32.83 -34.59 -23.43
N ARG A 689 32.56 -35.80 -23.93
CA ARG A 689 33.55 -36.62 -24.67
C ARG A 689 33.14 -36.81 -26.12
N LEU A 690 34.10 -36.64 -27.02
CA LEU A 690 33.98 -36.99 -28.43
C LEU A 690 34.60 -38.37 -28.65
N GLN A 691 33.83 -39.31 -29.18
CA GLN A 691 34.28 -40.67 -29.46
C GLN A 691 33.98 -41.05 -30.92
N PRO A 692 34.97 -41.55 -31.68
CA PRO A 692 34.71 -42.18 -32.96
C PRO A 692 34.05 -43.55 -32.74
N MET A 693 32.90 -43.77 -33.36
CA MET A 693 32.27 -45.09 -33.37
C MET A 693 32.86 -45.91 -34.51
N TYR A 694 33.72 -46.86 -34.16
CA TYR A 694 34.16 -47.88 -35.09
C TYR A 694 33.06 -48.92 -35.24
N THR A 695 32.31 -48.85 -36.33
CA THR A 695 31.44 -49.95 -36.74
C THR A 695 32.34 -51.16 -36.99
N LYS A 696 32.31 -52.15 -36.09
CA LYS A 696 32.70 -53.53 -36.45
C LYS A 696 31.92 -53.81 -37.73
N LYS A 697 32.60 -53.98 -38.87
CA LYS A 697 31.95 -54.52 -40.08
C LYS A 697 31.26 -55.79 -39.60
N LEU A 698 29.92 -55.80 -39.54
CA LEU A 698 29.19 -57.05 -39.37
C LEU A 698 29.78 -57.99 -40.44
N ALA A 699 30.09 -59.23 -40.04
CA ALA A 699 30.50 -60.26 -40.96
C ALA A 699 29.63 -60.18 -42.22
N ALA A 700 30.23 -60.33 -43.40
CA ALA A 700 29.73 -59.91 -44.71
C ALA A 700 28.36 -60.49 -45.16
N GLU A 701 27.59 -61.11 -44.28
CA GLU A 701 26.34 -61.82 -44.54
C GLU A 701 25.08 -61.19 -43.93
N LEU A 702 25.16 -60.13 -43.11
CA LEU A 702 23.97 -59.43 -42.59
C LEU A 702 23.72 -58.09 -43.30
N VAL A 703 22.79 -58.10 -44.26
CA VAL A 703 22.24 -56.88 -44.86
C VAL A 703 21.41 -56.15 -43.78
N LEU A 704 21.92 -55.02 -43.27
CA LEU A 704 21.16 -54.21 -42.32
C LEU A 704 19.87 -53.69 -42.99
N PRO A 705 18.71 -53.78 -42.31
CA PRO A 705 17.50 -53.12 -42.74
C PRO A 705 17.75 -51.62 -43.01
N PRO A 706 17.15 -51.03 -44.07
CA PRO A 706 17.39 -49.63 -44.45
C PRO A 706 17.15 -48.61 -43.33
N ARG A 707 16.31 -48.94 -42.35
CA ARG A 707 16.03 -48.13 -41.15
C ARG A 707 17.20 -48.06 -40.16
N LEU A 708 18.03 -49.09 -40.08
CA LEU A 708 19.16 -49.17 -39.14
C LEU A 708 20.46 -48.59 -39.72
N ALA A 709 20.54 -48.42 -41.05
CA ALA A 709 21.75 -47.96 -41.75
C ALA A 709 22.19 -46.54 -41.36
N SER A 710 21.27 -45.68 -40.93
CA SER A 710 21.57 -44.32 -40.47
C SER A 710 21.64 -44.19 -38.94
N ALA A 711 21.35 -45.25 -38.20
CA ALA A 711 21.28 -45.25 -36.73
C ALA A 711 22.67 -45.37 -36.09
N LEU A 712 22.77 -44.94 -34.84
CA LEU A 712 23.93 -45.07 -33.98
C LEU A 712 23.95 -46.48 -33.34
N PRO A 713 24.94 -47.34 -33.66
CA PRO A 713 25.06 -48.63 -32.99
C PRO A 713 25.58 -48.47 -31.55
N LEU A 714 24.83 -48.98 -30.59
CA LEU A 714 25.15 -49.04 -29.17
C LEU A 714 25.20 -50.51 -28.72
N PRO A 715 26.39 -51.12 -28.60
CA PRO A 715 26.51 -52.50 -28.12
C PRO A 715 26.19 -52.58 -26.61
N ASP A 716 25.54 -53.66 -26.20
CA ASP A 716 25.19 -53.93 -24.79
C ASP A 716 26.39 -54.46 -23.98
N THR A 717 27.40 -55.04 -24.64
CA THR A 717 28.67 -55.46 -24.04
C THR A 717 29.78 -54.43 -24.29
N PRO A 718 30.65 -54.10 -23.31
CA PRO A 718 31.79 -53.24 -23.55
C PRO A 718 32.68 -53.82 -24.67
N ILE A 719 33.12 -52.97 -25.59
CA ILE A 719 34.15 -53.32 -26.56
C ILE A 719 35.42 -53.52 -25.72
N GLU A 720 35.89 -54.76 -25.57
CA GLU A 720 37.23 -55.01 -25.04
C GLU A 720 38.22 -54.20 -25.90
N ASP A 721 38.97 -53.31 -25.26
CA ASP A 721 40.03 -52.53 -25.89
C ASP A 721 41.06 -53.51 -26.48
N VAL A 722 41.00 -53.72 -27.80
CA VAL A 722 42.11 -54.30 -28.52
C VAL A 722 43.09 -53.15 -28.77
N VAL A 723 44.15 -53.16 -27.95
CA VAL A 723 45.33 -52.28 -27.98
C VAL A 723 45.89 -52.09 -29.39
#